data_AF-A0A849EZI0-F1
#
_entry.id   AF-A0A849EZI0-F1
#
_cell.length_a   1.000
_cell.length_b   1.000
_cell.length_c   1.000
_cell.angle_alpha   90.00
_cell.angle_beta   90.00
_cell.angle_gamma   90.00
#
_symmetry.space_group_name_H-M   'P 1'
#
loop_
_entity.id
_entity.type
_entity.pdbx_description
1 polymer ?
#
loop_
_entity_poly.entity_id
_entity_poly.type
_entity_poly.pdbx_seq_one_letter_code
_entity_poly.pdbx_strand_id
1 'polypeptide(L)'
;DCNTPQALLEKVRPLLNVRMPELEDPFDMLARRQAAIETARRCWEKDFDAAICKLHDGVADKIFNGRKIREDWLEGWLGKVDAWIHGNGPLPDTKTLERLSATGLQAAVKRNETAPEHPAYSAFDQLIGQLADLQVDRALLIHAAHDIDRRFRQAKHRRAQMGFDDLLTMLQKALKTPGGQQLATDIRTQFPVVLIDEFQDTDPVQYAIFRAVYLGQPDTGLLMIGDPKQAIYAFRGADIHTYLVARKDTVGCHYTLDKNYRSTEALIDSVNQIFSKAAQYPQGAFLFENRIPYHKVKAQFGKAKWVVEGKMLNGLHIWQLCQTEPVNKTGDDGYIEQMARSAASEIVRLLNLARQRPPQAGFNAAGGGAMQPLRPADIAILVRNQTEARAIRRALSARRVRTVYLSDKDSVYDCDEAKSLLHWLSACAEPEQERFLRAALATPVLNLPLTRLEQFNQDELAWETEVERFRKYRHIWQRQGVLPMLRMLLGDFDVPAHLLTLPDGERSITNLLHLSEMLQTAAADLDGEHALIRWLAEQIEQPGSSTDEQILRLESDEDLVRVITIYKSKGLEYPLVFLPFICGFQDLTRQNTLVATYHDDQGRLVTALNPGTEAKEAVANERLAEDVRLLYVAVTRARYACWLGVGVMGQITKKDGEKTDLDQTGLGYLLSAGQMIRTDELADRLRALKGDCPHMTLSPLPGATDSVYQPEEETPSLAPALRFGGKVARDWWISSYSSMLTGAHMVAKAALAPAERPISLVDGAVPSAPESATEEQLQEIATEAATTRDVMGAEASIHDFPRGPDPGTFLHGLLEWAADRGFSDLARNPCRHEKQLAAYCERRDWGDWVPVMETWLPHLLQTPLLLLSHDQGAVTLGSLSNDCYQAELEFMLAAHRVDARALDQTITRAVFPGAVRPELNQANLNGMVKGFIDLVFCHQERYYVLDYKSNYLGENQRAYSAKAMAAAMLEHRYDLQYVLYTLALHRLLKARLPDYDYRRHMGGVLYLFLRGVDAGGQGVYGDKPSQALIETLDRCFAGKERLHALG
;
A
#
# COMPACT_ATOMS: atom_id res chain seq x y z
N ASP A 1 -4.71 29.27 -15.52
CA ASP A 1 -4.95 28.58 -14.22
C ASP A 1 -4.69 27.06 -14.23
N CYS A 2 -3.85 26.51 -15.13
CA CYS A 2 -3.47 25.08 -15.13
C CYS A 2 -1.98 24.96 -15.48
N ASN A 3 -1.12 25.71 -14.80
CA ASN A 3 0.29 25.85 -15.19
C ASN A 3 1.18 24.71 -14.64
N THR A 4 0.63 23.82 -13.81
CA THR A 4 1.33 22.65 -13.26
C THR A 4 0.46 21.39 -13.45
N PRO A 5 1.07 20.18 -13.51
CA PRO A 5 0.33 18.92 -13.56
C PRO A 5 -0.65 18.76 -12.38
N GLN A 6 -0.26 19.20 -11.18
CA GLN A 6 -1.11 19.14 -9.98
C GLN A 6 -2.36 20.02 -10.13
N ALA A 7 -2.20 21.26 -10.60
CA ALA A 7 -3.32 22.17 -10.82
C ALA A 7 -4.29 21.67 -11.91
N LEU A 8 -3.78 20.98 -12.93
CA LEU A 8 -4.62 20.30 -13.92
C LEU A 8 -5.36 19.11 -13.29
N LEU A 9 -4.65 18.27 -12.53
CA LEU A 9 -5.23 17.11 -11.87
C LEU A 9 -6.36 17.50 -10.92
N GLU A 10 -6.20 18.54 -10.10
CA GLU A 10 -7.26 19.03 -9.20
C GLU A 10 -8.56 19.40 -9.93
N LYS A 11 -8.45 19.96 -11.13
CA LYS A 11 -9.61 20.36 -11.95
C LYS A 11 -10.20 19.22 -12.76
N VAL A 12 -9.38 18.26 -13.18
CA VAL A 12 -9.82 17.10 -13.96
C VAL A 12 -10.35 15.98 -13.06
N ARG A 13 -9.86 15.87 -11.81
CA ARG A 13 -10.24 14.79 -10.89
C ARG A 13 -11.76 14.63 -10.69
N PRO A 14 -12.59 15.69 -10.56
CA PRO A 14 -14.05 15.54 -10.49
C PRO A 14 -14.69 15.02 -11.78
N LEU A 15 -13.96 15.07 -12.89
CA LEU A 15 -14.40 14.62 -14.21
C LEU A 15 -14.00 13.16 -14.48
N LEU A 16 -13.04 12.62 -13.74
CA LEU A 16 -12.61 11.23 -13.85
C LEU A 16 -13.72 10.33 -13.27
N ASN A 17 -14.06 9.25 -13.96
CA ASN A 17 -15.10 8.26 -13.60
C ASN A 17 -16.57 8.70 -13.73
N VAL A 18 -16.87 9.87 -14.31
CA VAL A 18 -18.24 10.30 -14.56
C VAL A 18 -18.59 10.13 -16.04
N ARG A 19 -19.82 9.69 -16.34
CA ARG A 19 -20.29 9.55 -17.73
C ARG A 19 -20.56 10.94 -18.30
N MET A 20 -19.60 11.47 -19.05
CA MET A 20 -19.72 12.79 -19.65
C MET A 20 -20.59 12.76 -20.92
N PRO A 21 -21.39 13.80 -21.16
CA PRO A 21 -22.03 13.98 -22.46
C PRO A 21 -20.95 14.19 -23.54
N GLU A 22 -21.24 13.72 -24.76
CA GLU A 22 -20.40 14.05 -25.92
C GLU A 22 -20.51 15.55 -26.18
N LEU A 23 -19.39 16.25 -25.99
CA LEU A 23 -19.25 17.64 -26.40
C LEU A 23 -18.61 17.68 -27.79
N GLU A 24 -18.85 18.80 -28.47
CA GLU A 24 -18.14 19.13 -29.71
C GLU A 24 -16.62 19.15 -29.49
N ASP A 25 -15.85 18.89 -30.55
CA ASP A 25 -14.39 18.87 -30.48
C ASP A 25 -13.87 20.19 -29.88
N PRO A 26 -13.15 20.16 -28.74
CA PRO A 26 -12.63 21.36 -28.11
C PRO A 26 -11.71 22.16 -29.04
N PHE A 27 -11.03 21.52 -29.98
CA PHE A 27 -10.15 22.20 -30.95
C PHE A 27 -10.97 22.99 -31.98
N ASP A 28 -12.13 22.48 -32.39
CA ASP A 28 -13.07 23.19 -33.26
C ASP A 28 -13.77 24.34 -32.52
N MET A 29 -14.10 24.14 -31.25
CA MET A 29 -14.59 25.22 -30.38
C MET A 29 -13.54 26.33 -30.21
N LEU A 30 -12.26 25.96 -30.03
CA LEU A 30 -11.16 26.90 -29.88
C LEU A 30 -10.90 27.66 -31.19
N ALA A 31 -10.99 27.00 -32.33
CA ALA A 31 -10.91 27.65 -33.64
C ALA A 31 -12.03 28.68 -33.86
N ARG A 32 -13.28 28.35 -33.51
CA ARG A 32 -14.41 29.29 -33.58
C ARG A 32 -14.27 30.44 -32.59
N ARG A 33 -13.77 30.18 -31.37
CA ARG A 33 -13.44 31.23 -30.39
C ARG A 33 -12.41 32.19 -30.97
N GLN A 34 -11.34 31.68 -31.57
CA GLN A 34 -10.32 32.53 -32.19
C GLN A 34 -10.90 33.32 -33.37
N ALA A 35 -11.72 32.69 -34.23
CA ALA A 35 -12.37 33.36 -35.34
C ALA A 35 -13.33 34.48 -34.90
N ALA A 36 -14.09 34.29 -33.82
CA ALA A 36 -14.95 35.32 -33.22
C ALA A 36 -14.13 36.51 -32.70
N ILE A 37 -13.04 36.22 -31.97
CA ILE A 37 -12.10 37.23 -31.47
C ILE A 37 -11.49 38.01 -32.63
N GLU A 38 -11.03 37.33 -33.69
CA GLU A 38 -10.43 37.95 -34.87
C GLU A 38 -11.45 38.81 -35.64
N THR A 39 -12.71 38.36 -35.72
CA THR A 39 -13.79 39.11 -36.38
C THR A 39 -14.09 40.40 -35.63
N ALA A 40 -14.23 40.34 -34.30
CA ALA A 40 -14.43 41.52 -33.48
C ALA A 40 -13.22 42.47 -33.56
N ARG A 41 -12.00 41.93 -33.55
CA ARG A 41 -10.76 42.70 -33.71
C ARG A 41 -10.75 43.46 -35.03
N ARG A 42 -11.05 42.81 -36.16
CA ARG A 42 -11.11 43.44 -37.49
C ARG A 42 -12.19 44.52 -37.59
N CYS A 43 -13.34 44.32 -36.97
CA CYS A 43 -14.41 45.34 -36.92
C CYS A 43 -13.96 46.60 -36.16
N TRP A 44 -13.18 46.42 -35.08
CA TRP A 44 -12.61 47.54 -34.34
C TRP A 44 -11.41 48.17 -35.04
N GLU A 45 -10.54 47.39 -35.68
CA GLU A 45 -9.37 47.87 -36.43
C GLU A 45 -9.77 48.76 -37.62
N LYS A 46 -10.79 48.36 -38.36
CA LYS A 46 -11.24 49.07 -39.57
C LYS A 46 -11.77 50.47 -39.28
N ASP A 47 -12.48 50.64 -38.17
CA ASP A 47 -13.26 51.82 -37.86
C ASP A 47 -12.91 52.39 -36.46
N PHE A 48 -11.67 52.19 -36.01
CA PHE A 48 -11.19 52.51 -34.66
C PHE A 48 -11.33 53.99 -34.31
N ASP A 49 -10.77 54.87 -35.15
CA ASP A 49 -10.79 56.32 -34.93
C ASP A 49 -12.22 56.87 -34.93
N ALA A 50 -13.08 56.36 -35.83
CA ALA A 50 -14.48 56.77 -35.91
C ALA A 50 -15.30 56.31 -34.69
N ALA A 51 -15.01 55.11 -34.17
CA ALA A 51 -15.64 54.58 -32.96
C ALA A 51 -15.21 55.34 -31.70
N ILE A 52 -13.93 55.76 -31.61
CA ILE A 52 -13.44 56.53 -30.46
C ILE A 52 -13.99 57.95 -30.47
N CYS A 53 -13.99 58.63 -31.62
CA CYS A 53 -14.55 59.97 -31.75
C CYS A 53 -16.00 60.02 -31.23
N LYS A 54 -16.85 59.06 -31.61
CA LYS A 54 -18.23 58.96 -31.12
C LYS A 54 -18.35 58.76 -29.60
N LEU A 55 -17.40 58.07 -28.97
CA LEU A 55 -17.38 57.89 -27.51
C LEU A 55 -16.91 59.17 -26.80
N HIS A 56 -15.91 59.85 -27.34
CA HIS A 56 -15.41 61.12 -26.81
C HIS A 56 -16.46 62.22 -26.95
N ASP A 57 -17.14 62.30 -28.10
CA ASP A 57 -18.28 63.20 -28.33
C ASP A 57 -19.40 62.93 -27.31
N GLY A 58 -19.74 61.66 -27.08
CA GLY A 58 -20.76 61.30 -26.08
C GLY A 58 -20.40 61.64 -24.63
N VAL A 59 -19.10 61.68 -24.28
CA VAL A 59 -18.62 62.16 -22.98
C VAL A 59 -18.66 63.69 -22.91
N ALA A 60 -18.22 64.38 -23.96
CA ALA A 60 -18.22 65.84 -24.06
C ALA A 60 -19.65 66.42 -24.01
N ASP A 61 -20.59 65.77 -24.71
CA ASP A 61 -22.01 66.12 -24.74
C ASP A 61 -22.78 65.65 -23.48
N LYS A 62 -22.08 65.03 -22.51
CA LYS A 62 -22.63 64.54 -21.23
C LYS A 62 -23.79 63.54 -21.40
N ILE A 63 -23.80 62.78 -22.49
CA ILE A 63 -24.79 61.73 -22.81
C ILE A 63 -24.73 60.59 -21.77
N PHE A 64 -23.53 60.23 -21.33
CA PHE A 64 -23.32 59.16 -20.36
C PHE A 64 -23.47 59.59 -18.89
N ASN A 65 -23.86 58.64 -18.04
CA ASN A 65 -23.87 58.81 -16.60
C ASN A 65 -22.43 58.75 -16.05
N GLY A 66 -21.94 59.87 -15.50
CA GLY A 66 -20.59 60.01 -14.92
C GLY A 66 -20.27 59.10 -13.72
N ARG A 67 -21.22 58.31 -13.21
CA ARG A 67 -20.94 57.22 -12.25
C ARG A 67 -20.66 55.87 -12.92
N LYS A 68 -20.94 55.74 -14.23
CA LYS A 68 -20.83 54.51 -15.01
C LYS A 68 -19.73 54.61 -16.07
N ILE A 69 -19.60 55.75 -16.74
CA ILE A 69 -18.52 56.03 -17.70
C ILE A 69 -17.99 57.42 -17.37
N ARG A 70 -16.69 57.49 -17.10
CA ARG A 70 -15.94 58.74 -16.90
C ARG A 70 -14.79 58.77 -17.90
N GLU A 71 -14.34 59.96 -18.26
CA GLU A 71 -13.25 60.17 -19.20
C GLU A 71 -11.98 59.40 -18.81
N ASP A 72 -11.60 59.42 -17.53
CA ASP A 72 -10.45 58.68 -16.99
C ASP A 72 -10.58 57.15 -17.11
N TRP A 73 -11.80 56.61 -17.05
CA TRP A 73 -12.04 55.17 -17.20
C TRP A 73 -12.16 54.76 -18.67
N LEU A 74 -12.75 55.63 -19.49
CA LEU A 74 -12.89 55.44 -20.92
C LEU A 74 -11.51 55.35 -21.59
N GLU A 75 -10.60 56.27 -21.28
CA GLU A 75 -9.22 56.25 -21.77
C GLU A 75 -8.49 54.95 -21.37
N GLY A 76 -8.69 54.50 -20.12
CA GLY A 76 -8.13 53.23 -19.65
C GLY A 76 -8.72 51.99 -20.34
N TRP A 77 -9.98 52.04 -20.77
CA TRP A 77 -10.61 50.98 -21.56
C TRP A 77 -10.17 51.02 -23.03
N LEU A 78 -10.12 52.20 -23.63
CA LEU A 78 -9.68 52.41 -25.01
C LEU A 78 -8.20 52.04 -25.19
N GLY A 79 -7.33 52.36 -24.24
CA GLY A 79 -5.93 51.93 -24.27
C GLY A 79 -5.75 50.41 -24.25
N LYS A 80 -6.66 49.66 -23.59
CA LYS A 80 -6.66 48.19 -23.64
C LYS A 80 -7.12 47.65 -25.00
N VAL A 81 -8.13 48.28 -25.59
CA VAL A 81 -8.65 47.91 -26.91
C VAL A 81 -7.62 48.23 -27.99
N ASP A 82 -6.95 49.38 -27.91
CA ASP A 82 -5.86 49.80 -28.79
C ASP A 82 -4.70 48.81 -28.79
N ALA A 83 -4.21 48.45 -27.58
CA ALA A 83 -3.14 47.47 -27.42
C ALA A 83 -3.53 46.10 -28.00
N TRP A 84 -4.79 45.68 -27.84
CA TRP A 84 -5.28 44.42 -28.38
C TRP A 84 -5.39 44.42 -29.91
N ILE A 85 -5.91 45.49 -30.51
CA ILE A 85 -6.03 45.64 -31.96
C ILE A 85 -4.65 45.61 -32.63
N HIS A 86 -3.66 46.30 -32.06
CA HIS A 86 -2.30 46.35 -32.59
C HIS A 86 -1.44 45.14 -32.21
N GLY A 87 -2.01 44.12 -31.54
CA GLY A 87 -1.32 42.87 -31.20
C GLY A 87 -0.30 42.98 -30.07
N ASN A 88 -0.26 44.13 -29.39
CA ASN A 88 0.65 44.42 -28.28
C ASN A 88 0.05 44.06 -26.90
N GLY A 89 -1.18 43.52 -26.87
CA GLY A 89 -1.89 43.18 -25.64
C GLY A 89 -2.91 42.04 -25.80
N PRO A 90 -3.32 41.41 -24.68
CA PRO A 90 -4.33 40.34 -24.67
C PRO A 90 -5.74 40.89 -24.95
N LEU A 91 -6.70 39.99 -25.20
CA LEU A 91 -8.14 40.32 -25.26
C LEU A 91 -8.54 41.16 -24.02
N PRO A 92 -9.28 42.28 -24.19
CA PRO A 92 -9.75 43.08 -23.07
C PRO A 92 -10.55 42.27 -22.06
N ASP A 93 -10.47 42.66 -20.78
CA ASP A 93 -11.21 41.99 -19.70
C ASP A 93 -12.73 42.12 -19.89
N THR A 94 -13.50 41.16 -19.36
CA THR A 94 -14.96 41.07 -19.52
C THR A 94 -15.67 42.38 -19.20
N LYS A 95 -15.23 43.09 -18.16
CA LYS A 95 -15.78 44.40 -17.78
C LYS A 95 -15.59 45.46 -18.87
N THR A 96 -14.44 45.46 -19.55
CA THR A 96 -14.14 46.39 -20.65
C THR A 96 -15.00 46.06 -21.88
N LEU A 97 -15.09 44.77 -22.24
CA LEU A 97 -15.95 44.31 -23.35
C LEU A 97 -17.43 44.65 -23.09
N GLU A 98 -17.94 44.37 -21.89
CA GLU A 98 -19.33 44.68 -21.52
C GLU A 98 -19.61 46.18 -21.56
N ARG A 99 -18.67 47.03 -21.09
CA ARG A 99 -18.88 48.49 -21.04
C ARG A 99 -18.82 49.17 -22.39
N LEU A 100 -18.02 48.65 -23.33
CA LEU A 100 -17.88 49.17 -24.68
C LEU A 100 -18.75 48.45 -25.72
N SER A 101 -19.63 47.55 -25.26
CA SER A 101 -20.69 46.94 -26.08
C SER A 101 -21.86 47.89 -26.28
N ALA A 102 -22.68 47.72 -27.32
CA ALA A 102 -23.84 48.59 -27.56
C ALA A 102 -24.86 48.47 -26.40
N THR A 103 -25.05 47.26 -25.85
CA THR A 103 -25.91 47.03 -24.68
C THR A 103 -25.39 47.74 -23.43
N GLY A 104 -24.07 47.69 -23.19
CA GLY A 104 -23.43 48.34 -22.05
C GLY A 104 -23.42 49.85 -22.15
N LEU A 105 -23.21 50.40 -23.34
CA LEU A 105 -23.30 51.83 -23.62
C LEU A 105 -24.74 52.30 -23.40
N GLN A 106 -25.75 51.61 -23.93
CA GLN A 106 -27.17 51.93 -23.71
C GLN A 106 -27.55 51.92 -22.23
N ALA A 107 -27.06 50.96 -21.45
CA ALA A 107 -27.28 50.91 -20.00
C ALA A 107 -26.55 52.04 -19.22
N ALA A 108 -25.59 52.72 -19.85
CA ALA A 108 -24.80 53.80 -19.27
C ALA A 108 -25.30 55.21 -19.63
N VAL A 109 -26.23 55.35 -20.58
CA VAL A 109 -26.82 56.63 -21.00
C VAL A 109 -27.80 57.20 -19.95
N LYS A 110 -27.97 58.52 -19.91
CA LYS A 110 -28.95 59.21 -19.04
C LYS A 110 -30.38 59.05 -19.57
N ARG A 111 -31.38 59.18 -18.68
CA ARG A 111 -32.81 59.08 -19.04
C ARG A 111 -33.14 60.19 -20.05
N ASN A 112 -33.58 59.82 -21.26
CA ASN A 112 -33.91 60.66 -22.44
C ASN A 112 -32.80 60.92 -23.48
N GLU A 113 -31.66 60.24 -23.38
CA GLU A 113 -30.58 60.33 -24.38
C GLU A 113 -30.44 59.00 -25.16
N THR A 114 -29.88 59.05 -26.37
CA THR A 114 -29.61 57.87 -27.22
C THR A 114 -28.14 57.49 -27.20
N ALA A 115 -27.81 56.20 -27.04
CA ALA A 115 -26.43 55.75 -27.10
C ALA A 115 -25.84 55.93 -28.50
N PRO A 116 -24.52 56.19 -28.61
CA PRO A 116 -23.85 56.22 -29.90
C PRO A 116 -23.89 54.82 -30.53
N GLU A 117 -24.39 54.75 -31.76
CA GLU A 117 -24.41 53.51 -32.54
C GLU A 117 -23.18 53.43 -33.45
N HIS A 118 -22.51 52.28 -33.40
CA HIS A 118 -21.39 51.96 -34.27
C HIS A 118 -21.24 50.44 -34.43
N PRO A 119 -20.89 49.94 -35.64
CA PRO A 119 -20.68 48.50 -35.87
C PRO A 119 -19.67 47.85 -34.91
N ALA A 120 -18.65 48.60 -34.48
CA ALA A 120 -17.65 48.13 -33.52
C ALA A 120 -18.26 47.75 -32.15
N TYR A 121 -19.23 48.51 -31.63
CA TYR A 121 -19.86 48.20 -30.33
C TYR A 121 -20.74 46.95 -30.43
N SER A 122 -21.46 46.80 -31.55
CA SER A 122 -22.25 45.59 -31.83
C SER A 122 -21.38 44.34 -32.00
N ALA A 123 -20.14 44.49 -32.49
CA ALA A 123 -19.19 43.39 -32.57
C ALA A 123 -18.77 42.87 -31.19
N PHE A 124 -18.72 43.73 -30.16
CA PHE A 124 -18.52 43.29 -28.78
C PHE A 124 -19.75 42.59 -28.19
N ASP A 125 -20.98 43.03 -28.49
CA ASP A 125 -22.18 42.27 -28.08
C ASP A 125 -22.19 40.86 -28.71
N GLN A 126 -21.87 40.77 -30.00
CA GLN A 126 -21.76 39.49 -30.71
C GLN A 126 -20.63 38.61 -30.15
N LEU A 127 -19.47 39.19 -29.87
CA LEU A 127 -18.34 38.48 -29.26
C LEU A 127 -18.71 37.96 -27.87
N ILE A 128 -19.35 38.76 -27.02
CA ILE A 128 -19.79 38.35 -25.69
C ILE A 128 -20.78 37.18 -25.78
N GLY A 129 -21.76 37.26 -26.68
CA GLY A 129 -22.72 36.17 -26.92
C GLY A 129 -22.04 34.88 -27.39
N GLN A 130 -21.18 34.98 -28.41
CA GLN A 130 -20.45 33.83 -28.95
C GLN A 130 -19.48 33.20 -27.93
N LEU A 131 -18.79 34.01 -27.12
CA LEU A 131 -17.90 33.52 -26.07
C LEU A 131 -18.66 32.90 -24.89
N ALA A 132 -19.86 33.38 -24.58
CA ALA A 132 -20.71 32.79 -23.55
C ALA A 132 -21.23 31.40 -23.96
N ASP A 133 -21.53 31.22 -25.25
CA ASP A 133 -21.95 29.93 -25.82
C ASP A 133 -20.78 28.93 -25.95
N LEU A 134 -19.58 29.43 -26.27
CA LEU A 134 -18.37 28.61 -26.44
C LEU A 134 -17.70 28.28 -25.09
N GLN A 135 -18.13 27.19 -24.45
CA GLN A 135 -17.55 26.69 -23.19
C GLN A 135 -16.21 25.93 -23.37
N VAL A 136 -15.25 26.53 -24.09
CA VAL A 136 -13.99 25.89 -24.53
C VAL A 136 -13.16 25.30 -23.38
N ASP A 137 -12.97 26.05 -22.30
CA ASP A 137 -12.15 25.62 -21.16
C ASP A 137 -12.68 24.30 -20.55
N ARG A 138 -14.00 24.07 -20.63
CA ARG A 138 -14.64 22.85 -20.12
C ARG A 138 -14.52 21.68 -21.08
N ALA A 139 -14.74 21.92 -22.37
CA ALA A 139 -14.53 20.92 -23.40
C ALA A 139 -13.08 20.39 -23.35
N LEU A 140 -12.12 21.29 -23.10
CA LEU A 140 -10.71 20.91 -22.89
C LEU A 140 -10.49 20.07 -21.62
N LEU A 141 -11.12 20.41 -20.49
CA LEU A 141 -11.01 19.61 -19.27
C LEU A 141 -11.63 18.21 -19.42
N ILE A 142 -12.75 18.08 -20.14
CA ILE A 142 -13.39 16.79 -20.44
C ILE A 142 -12.54 15.96 -21.39
N HIS A 143 -11.99 16.59 -22.44
CA HIS A 143 -11.03 15.94 -23.33
C HIS A 143 -9.80 15.43 -22.57
N ALA A 144 -9.23 16.25 -21.67
CA ALA A 144 -8.13 15.85 -20.81
C ALA A 144 -8.52 14.68 -19.89
N ALA A 145 -9.72 14.69 -19.31
CA ALA A 145 -10.22 13.58 -18.49
C ALA A 145 -10.26 12.26 -19.26
N HIS A 146 -10.80 12.28 -20.49
CA HIS A 146 -10.85 11.10 -21.36
C HIS A 146 -9.46 10.60 -21.76
N ASP A 147 -8.52 11.50 -22.11
CA ASP A 147 -7.17 11.08 -22.48
C ASP A 147 -6.39 10.52 -21.28
N ILE A 148 -6.52 11.13 -20.10
CA ILE A 148 -5.90 10.66 -18.86
C ILE A 148 -6.43 9.27 -18.49
N ASP A 149 -7.74 9.08 -18.49
CA ASP A 149 -8.38 7.77 -18.20
C ASP A 149 -7.91 6.70 -19.21
N ARG A 150 -7.86 7.03 -20.51
CA ARG A 150 -7.34 6.14 -21.56
C ARG A 150 -5.88 5.74 -21.30
N ARG A 151 -4.99 6.71 -21.07
CA ARG A 151 -3.57 6.45 -20.81
C ARG A 151 -3.36 5.67 -19.52
N PHE A 152 -4.14 5.97 -18.48
CA PHE A 152 -4.09 5.25 -17.21
C PHE A 152 -4.45 3.78 -17.37
N ARG A 153 -5.53 3.46 -18.11
CA ARG A 153 -5.88 2.06 -18.44
C ARG A 153 -4.78 1.36 -19.25
N GLN A 154 -4.19 2.03 -20.23
CA GLN A 154 -3.08 1.47 -21.00
C GLN A 154 -1.86 1.16 -20.14
N ALA A 155 -1.51 2.07 -19.21
CA ALA A 155 -0.40 1.85 -18.27
C ALA A 155 -0.67 0.67 -17.33
N LYS A 156 -1.89 0.56 -16.78
CA LYS A 156 -2.31 -0.60 -15.96
C LYS A 156 -2.17 -1.91 -16.72
N HIS A 157 -2.66 -1.95 -17.97
CA HIS A 157 -2.58 -3.15 -18.82
C HIS A 157 -1.12 -3.53 -19.14
N ARG A 158 -0.26 -2.56 -19.46
CA ARG A 158 1.18 -2.84 -19.73
C ARG A 158 1.91 -3.40 -18.50
N ARG A 159 1.47 -3.04 -17.29
CA ARG A 159 2.01 -3.54 -16.03
C ARG A 159 1.31 -4.79 -15.49
N ALA A 160 0.31 -5.32 -16.22
CA ALA A 160 -0.54 -6.41 -15.76
C ALA A 160 -1.19 -6.17 -14.37
N GLN A 161 -1.51 -4.92 -14.06
CA GLN A 161 -2.13 -4.51 -12.80
C GLN A 161 -3.64 -4.34 -12.93
N MET A 162 -4.40 -4.79 -11.94
CA MET A 162 -5.86 -4.63 -11.85
C MET A 162 -6.22 -3.89 -10.56
N GLY A 163 -7.13 -2.91 -10.66
CA GLY A 163 -7.75 -2.27 -9.50
C GLY A 163 -9.03 -2.99 -9.06
N PHE A 164 -9.56 -2.63 -7.89
CA PHE A 164 -10.79 -3.22 -7.35
C PHE A 164 -12.01 -3.01 -8.28
N ASP A 165 -12.18 -1.81 -8.85
CA ASP A 165 -13.28 -1.52 -9.78
C ASP A 165 -13.17 -2.31 -11.10
N ASP A 166 -11.93 -2.64 -11.52
CA ASP A 166 -11.70 -3.41 -12.75
C ASP A 166 -12.26 -4.83 -12.59
N LEU A 167 -12.11 -5.45 -11.41
CA LEU A 167 -12.63 -6.80 -11.14
C LEU A 167 -14.15 -6.88 -11.35
N LEU A 168 -14.88 -5.93 -10.77
CA LEU A 168 -16.35 -5.87 -10.87
C LEU A 168 -16.80 -5.56 -12.30
N THR A 169 -16.19 -4.57 -12.93
CA THR A 169 -16.58 -4.15 -14.29
C THR A 169 -16.21 -5.18 -15.35
N MET A 170 -15.11 -5.92 -15.19
CA MET A 170 -14.73 -7.02 -16.07
C MET A 170 -15.71 -8.19 -15.94
N LEU A 171 -16.11 -8.57 -14.71
CA LEU A 171 -17.11 -9.61 -14.51
C LEU A 171 -18.46 -9.22 -15.13
N GLN A 172 -18.91 -7.98 -14.90
CA GLN A 172 -20.15 -7.48 -15.52
C GLN A 172 -20.09 -7.52 -17.06
N LYS A 173 -18.95 -7.15 -17.66
CA LYS A 173 -18.74 -7.23 -19.11
C LYS A 173 -18.74 -8.67 -19.60
N ALA A 174 -18.04 -9.57 -18.91
CA ALA A 174 -17.97 -10.99 -19.26
C ALA A 174 -19.38 -11.63 -19.30
N LEU A 175 -20.23 -11.32 -18.32
CA LEU A 175 -21.61 -11.79 -18.26
C LEU A 175 -22.50 -11.26 -19.41
N LYS A 176 -22.12 -10.16 -20.06
CA LYS A 176 -22.83 -9.60 -21.23
C LYS A 176 -22.34 -10.15 -22.58
N THR A 177 -21.24 -10.90 -22.60
CA THR A 177 -20.72 -11.52 -23.84
C THR A 177 -21.56 -12.75 -24.23
N PRO A 178 -21.43 -13.27 -25.48
CA PRO A 178 -22.11 -14.50 -25.89
C PRO A 178 -21.82 -15.71 -24.98
N GLY A 179 -20.62 -15.79 -24.38
CA GLY A 179 -20.26 -16.82 -23.40
C GLY A 179 -20.77 -16.57 -21.97
N GLY A 180 -21.39 -15.41 -21.72
CA GLY A 180 -21.81 -14.97 -20.39
C GLY A 180 -22.86 -15.87 -19.75
N GLN A 181 -23.73 -16.52 -20.54
CA GLN A 181 -24.73 -17.45 -20.02
C GLN A 181 -24.10 -18.73 -19.45
N GLN A 182 -23.02 -19.22 -20.07
CA GLN A 182 -22.26 -20.35 -19.55
C GLN A 182 -21.59 -19.97 -18.23
N LEU A 183 -20.89 -18.83 -18.21
CA LEU A 183 -20.26 -18.29 -17.00
C LEU A 183 -21.25 -18.12 -15.84
N ALA A 184 -22.44 -17.55 -16.10
CA ALA A 184 -23.49 -17.40 -15.10
C ALA A 184 -23.99 -18.76 -14.58
N THR A 185 -24.04 -19.77 -15.44
CA THR A 185 -24.46 -21.14 -15.06
C THR A 185 -23.40 -21.83 -14.23
N ASP A 186 -22.12 -21.68 -14.57
CA ASP A 186 -21.01 -22.20 -13.78
C ASP A 186 -21.00 -21.58 -12.38
N ILE A 187 -21.20 -20.26 -12.28
CA ILE A 187 -21.30 -19.55 -10.99
C ILE A 187 -22.48 -20.07 -10.16
N ARG A 188 -23.68 -20.18 -10.75
CA ARG A 188 -24.86 -20.71 -10.04
C ARG A 188 -24.70 -22.16 -9.61
N THR A 189 -23.96 -22.98 -10.38
CA THR A 189 -23.70 -24.38 -10.05
C THR A 189 -22.77 -24.48 -8.84
N GLN A 190 -21.75 -23.62 -8.78
CA GLN A 190 -20.84 -23.56 -7.64
C GLN A 190 -21.50 -22.93 -6.40
N PHE A 191 -22.32 -21.89 -6.60
CA PHE A 191 -22.98 -21.12 -5.55
C PHE A 191 -24.50 -21.06 -5.79
N PRO A 192 -25.25 -22.12 -5.46
CA PRO A 192 -26.69 -22.18 -5.71
C PRO A 192 -27.48 -21.17 -4.86
N VAL A 193 -26.95 -20.78 -3.69
CA VAL A 193 -27.54 -19.79 -2.80
C VAL A 193 -26.50 -18.76 -2.40
N VAL A 194 -26.84 -17.48 -2.53
CA VAL A 194 -25.99 -16.36 -2.16
C VAL A 194 -26.70 -15.46 -1.15
N LEU A 195 -25.96 -15.08 -0.10
CA LEU A 195 -26.38 -14.13 0.92
C LEU A 195 -25.55 -12.86 0.77
N ILE A 196 -26.22 -11.75 0.49
CA ILE A 196 -25.60 -10.42 0.41
C ILE A 196 -26.02 -9.64 1.65
N ASP A 197 -25.09 -9.43 2.57
CA ASP A 197 -25.28 -8.54 3.72
C ASP A 197 -24.96 -7.08 3.34
N GLU A 198 -25.46 -6.13 4.13
CA GLU A 198 -25.33 -4.68 3.89
C GLU A 198 -25.73 -4.26 2.45
N PHE A 199 -26.75 -4.92 1.89
CA PHE A 199 -27.16 -4.75 0.50
C PHE A 199 -27.49 -3.30 0.12
N GLN A 200 -27.91 -2.46 1.07
CA GLN A 200 -28.16 -1.04 0.84
C GLN A 200 -26.92 -0.22 0.45
N ASP A 201 -25.71 -0.77 0.64
CA ASP A 201 -24.45 -0.15 0.24
C ASP A 201 -23.92 -0.67 -1.11
N THR A 202 -24.71 -1.46 -1.83
CA THR A 202 -24.32 -1.94 -3.17
C THR A 202 -24.44 -0.87 -4.24
N ASP A 203 -23.61 -1.02 -5.27
CA ASP A 203 -23.62 -0.14 -6.45
C ASP A 203 -24.41 -0.78 -7.63
N PRO A 204 -24.72 0.01 -8.68
CA PRO A 204 -25.47 -0.50 -9.84
C PRO A 204 -24.76 -1.64 -10.60
N VAL A 205 -23.43 -1.70 -10.58
CA VAL A 205 -22.63 -2.74 -11.25
C VAL A 205 -22.79 -4.07 -10.51
N GLN A 206 -22.64 -4.05 -9.17
CA GLN A 206 -22.82 -5.22 -8.32
C GLN A 206 -24.22 -5.79 -8.44
N TYR A 207 -25.26 -4.95 -8.33
CA TYR A 207 -26.64 -5.43 -8.47
C TYR A 207 -26.91 -5.98 -9.88
N ALA A 208 -26.37 -5.37 -10.94
CA ALA A 208 -26.51 -5.90 -12.29
C ALA A 208 -25.89 -7.30 -12.45
N ILE A 209 -24.77 -7.59 -11.76
CA ILE A 209 -24.16 -8.93 -11.73
C ILE A 209 -25.10 -9.90 -11.02
N PHE A 210 -25.54 -9.60 -9.80
CA PHE A 210 -26.44 -10.48 -9.04
C PHE A 210 -27.75 -10.73 -9.78
N ARG A 211 -28.30 -9.71 -10.42
CA ARG A 211 -29.51 -9.79 -11.23
C ARG A 211 -29.32 -10.70 -12.45
N ALA A 212 -28.20 -10.57 -13.18
CA ALA A 212 -27.92 -11.41 -14.34
C ALA A 212 -27.69 -12.89 -13.96
N VAL A 213 -27.10 -13.12 -12.78
CA VAL A 213 -26.76 -14.47 -12.33
C VAL A 213 -27.91 -15.15 -11.59
N TYR A 214 -28.72 -14.50 -10.77
CA TYR A 214 -29.67 -15.21 -9.89
C TYR A 214 -31.14 -14.88 -10.13
N LEU A 215 -31.47 -13.69 -10.64
CA LEU A 215 -32.87 -13.26 -10.72
C LEU A 215 -33.63 -14.08 -11.78
N GLY A 216 -34.79 -14.64 -11.38
CA GLY A 216 -35.65 -15.42 -12.27
C GLY A 216 -35.13 -16.82 -12.62
N GLN A 217 -34.12 -17.32 -11.92
CA GLN A 217 -33.54 -18.64 -12.16
C GLN A 217 -34.15 -19.68 -11.20
N PRO A 218 -34.72 -20.79 -11.70
CA PRO A 218 -35.22 -21.86 -10.86
C PRO A 218 -34.07 -22.51 -10.07
N ASP A 219 -34.38 -23.09 -8.91
CA ASP A 219 -33.44 -23.82 -8.03
C ASP A 219 -32.26 -23.00 -7.46
N THR A 220 -32.35 -21.67 -7.48
CA THR A 220 -31.35 -20.78 -6.88
C THR A 220 -31.96 -19.82 -5.86
N GLY A 221 -31.13 -19.30 -4.95
CA GLY A 221 -31.55 -18.36 -3.91
C GLY A 221 -30.67 -17.12 -3.86
N LEU A 222 -31.28 -15.92 -3.96
CA LEU A 222 -30.63 -14.63 -3.73
C LEU A 222 -31.25 -13.97 -2.50
N LEU A 223 -30.54 -13.99 -1.37
CA LEU A 223 -30.97 -13.35 -0.13
C LEU A 223 -30.22 -12.03 0.03
N MET A 224 -30.96 -10.92 -0.05
CA MET A 224 -30.42 -9.57 0.11
C MET A 224 -30.85 -9.03 1.48
N ILE A 225 -29.89 -8.89 2.39
CA ILE A 225 -30.08 -8.43 3.76
C ILE A 225 -29.51 -7.03 3.86
N GLY A 226 -30.28 -6.11 4.42
CA GLY A 226 -29.84 -4.72 4.55
C GLY A 226 -30.89 -3.82 5.16
N ASP A 227 -30.47 -2.61 5.53
CA ASP A 227 -31.33 -1.56 6.03
C ASP A 227 -31.16 -0.26 5.21
N PRO A 228 -32.10 0.12 4.32
CA PRO A 228 -31.99 1.34 3.52
C PRO A 228 -31.92 2.62 4.37
N LYS A 229 -32.36 2.56 5.63
CA LYS A 229 -32.24 3.68 6.59
C LYS A 229 -30.78 3.91 7.02
N GLN A 230 -29.87 2.97 6.74
CA GLN A 230 -28.45 2.99 7.08
C GLN A 230 -27.53 3.05 5.84
N ALA A 231 -28.08 3.38 4.67
CA ALA A 231 -27.28 3.63 3.47
C ALA A 231 -26.62 5.01 3.54
N ILE A 232 -25.31 5.04 3.76
CA ILE A 232 -24.53 6.28 4.03
C ILE A 232 -23.18 6.32 3.30
N TYR A 233 -22.97 5.46 2.30
CA TYR A 233 -21.71 5.40 1.54
C TYR A 233 -21.86 5.93 0.10
N ALA A 234 -22.70 6.94 -0.12
CA ALA A 234 -22.89 7.52 -1.46
C ALA A 234 -21.55 8.02 -2.06
N PHE A 235 -20.66 8.56 -1.23
CA PHE A 235 -19.31 8.99 -1.63
C PHE A 235 -18.39 7.85 -2.09
N ARG A 236 -18.71 6.58 -1.82
CA ARG A 236 -17.99 5.39 -2.31
C ARG A 236 -18.64 4.77 -3.56
N GLY A 237 -19.73 5.35 -4.07
CA GLY A 237 -20.46 4.84 -5.22
C GLY A 237 -21.65 3.94 -4.87
N ALA A 238 -21.95 3.72 -3.59
CA ALA A 238 -23.16 3.03 -3.16
C ALA A 238 -24.40 3.85 -3.57
N ASP A 239 -25.41 3.17 -4.11
CA ASP A 239 -26.58 3.84 -4.66
C ASP A 239 -27.89 3.33 -4.03
N ILE A 240 -28.56 4.23 -3.30
CA ILE A 240 -29.88 3.92 -2.70
C ILE A 240 -30.96 3.67 -3.76
N HIS A 241 -30.82 4.24 -4.97
CA HIS A 241 -31.76 3.97 -6.06
C HIS A 241 -31.63 2.53 -6.55
N THR A 242 -30.43 1.95 -6.54
CA THR A 242 -30.20 0.53 -6.82
C THR A 242 -30.97 -0.36 -5.83
N TYR A 243 -30.95 -0.03 -4.54
CA TYR A 243 -31.80 -0.71 -3.55
C TYR A 243 -33.30 -0.58 -3.88
N LEU A 244 -33.77 0.61 -4.29
CA LEU A 244 -35.17 0.82 -4.67
C LEU A 244 -35.57 0.02 -5.91
N VAL A 245 -34.68 -0.15 -6.88
CA VAL A 245 -34.89 -1.02 -8.04
C VAL A 245 -34.96 -2.49 -7.60
N ALA A 246 -34.01 -2.95 -6.78
CA ALA A 246 -34.02 -4.31 -6.25
C ALA A 246 -35.29 -4.63 -5.43
N ARG A 247 -35.76 -3.65 -4.66
CA ARG A 247 -37.03 -3.75 -3.92
C ARG A 247 -38.24 -3.91 -4.86
N LYS A 248 -38.24 -3.24 -6.01
CA LYS A 248 -39.28 -3.42 -7.05
C LYS A 248 -39.19 -4.79 -7.73
N ASP A 249 -37.98 -5.26 -8.01
CA ASP A 249 -37.75 -6.57 -8.65
C ASP A 249 -38.14 -7.75 -7.75
N THR A 250 -38.22 -7.54 -6.43
CA THR A 250 -38.48 -8.59 -5.41
C THR A 250 -39.83 -8.44 -4.69
N VAL A 251 -40.78 -7.72 -5.28
CA VAL A 251 -42.12 -7.54 -4.71
C VAL A 251 -42.76 -8.89 -4.38
N GLY A 252 -43.30 -9.01 -3.16
CA GLY A 252 -43.89 -10.25 -2.63
C GLY A 252 -42.96 -11.06 -1.72
N CYS A 253 -41.65 -10.75 -1.72
CA CYS A 253 -40.64 -11.45 -0.92
C CYS A 253 -39.90 -10.48 0.04
N HIS A 254 -40.61 -9.54 0.65
CA HIS A 254 -40.02 -8.59 1.60
C HIS A 254 -40.25 -9.05 3.05
N TYR A 255 -39.18 -9.09 3.82
CA TYR A 255 -39.19 -9.48 5.23
C TYR A 255 -38.65 -8.34 6.10
N THR A 256 -39.09 -8.25 7.35
CA THR A 256 -38.63 -7.21 8.29
C THR A 256 -38.45 -7.82 9.67
N LEU A 257 -37.38 -7.44 10.36
CA LEU A 257 -37.13 -7.80 11.75
C LEU A 257 -37.68 -6.70 12.66
N ASP A 258 -38.64 -7.04 13.52
CA ASP A 258 -39.37 -6.08 14.36
C ASP A 258 -38.75 -5.88 15.75
N LYS A 259 -37.73 -6.68 16.12
CA LYS A 259 -37.07 -6.66 17.43
C LYS A 259 -35.63 -6.17 17.36
N ASN A 260 -35.31 -5.19 18.20
CA ASN A 260 -33.95 -4.72 18.45
C ASN A 260 -33.38 -5.34 19.73
N TYR A 261 -32.27 -6.06 19.63
CA TYR A 261 -31.60 -6.72 20.76
C TYR A 261 -30.40 -5.91 21.31
N ARG A 262 -30.12 -4.74 20.75
CA ARG A 262 -28.91 -3.94 20.99
C ARG A 262 -29.12 -2.86 22.06
N SER A 263 -30.29 -2.26 22.10
CA SER A 263 -30.55 -1.02 22.83
C SER A 263 -31.70 -1.15 23.81
N THR A 264 -31.65 -0.39 24.89
CA THR A 264 -32.72 -0.32 25.89
C THR A 264 -34.04 0.16 25.30
N GLU A 265 -35.15 -0.27 25.91
CA GLU A 265 -36.51 0.15 25.55
C GLU A 265 -36.66 1.68 25.52
N ALA A 266 -36.17 2.37 26.54
CA ALA A 266 -36.20 3.81 26.62
C ALA A 266 -35.55 4.51 25.40
N LEU A 267 -34.41 3.99 24.92
CA LEU A 267 -33.72 4.54 23.76
C LEU A 267 -34.49 4.24 22.47
N ILE A 268 -34.99 3.02 22.31
CA ILE A 268 -35.80 2.63 21.15
C ILE A 268 -37.08 3.46 21.06
N ASP A 269 -37.77 3.70 22.17
CA ASP A 269 -38.97 4.54 22.20
C ASP A 269 -38.67 6.00 21.84
N SER A 270 -37.53 6.52 22.28
CA SER A 270 -37.09 7.88 21.92
C SER A 270 -36.80 8.00 20.41
N VAL A 271 -36.12 7.01 19.82
CA VAL A 271 -35.86 6.98 18.38
C VAL A 271 -37.17 6.79 17.59
N ASN A 272 -38.03 5.87 18.02
CA ASN A 272 -39.35 5.65 17.45
C ASN A 272 -40.17 6.95 17.44
N GLN A 273 -40.14 7.73 18.53
CA GLN A 273 -40.86 9.00 18.63
C GLN A 273 -40.41 10.00 17.57
N ILE A 274 -39.10 10.21 17.42
CA ILE A 274 -38.54 11.19 16.47
C ILE A 274 -38.91 10.82 15.02
N PHE A 275 -38.63 9.59 14.61
CA PHE A 275 -38.81 9.18 13.21
C PHE A 275 -40.27 8.89 12.85
N SER A 276 -41.11 8.46 13.80
CA SER A 276 -42.54 8.27 13.53
C SER A 276 -43.28 9.59 13.31
N LYS A 277 -42.85 10.68 13.95
CA LYS A 277 -43.41 12.01 13.71
C LYS A 277 -43.07 12.47 12.29
N ALA A 278 -41.81 12.32 11.88
CA ALA A 278 -41.38 12.68 10.54
C ALA A 278 -41.97 11.77 9.44
N ALA A 279 -42.34 10.53 9.76
CA ALA A 279 -43.03 9.64 8.82
C ALA A 279 -44.41 10.17 8.38
N GLN A 280 -44.98 11.13 9.09
CA GLN A 280 -46.25 11.79 8.74
C GLN A 280 -46.08 12.90 7.71
N TYR A 281 -44.83 13.32 7.42
CA TYR A 281 -44.57 14.35 6.42
C TYR A 281 -44.84 13.82 5.00
N PRO A 282 -45.18 14.70 4.03
CA PRO A 282 -45.46 14.28 2.65
C PRO A 282 -44.32 13.48 2.01
N GLN A 283 -43.08 13.87 2.30
CA GLN A 283 -41.86 13.22 1.80
C GLN A 283 -41.42 12.01 2.65
N GLY A 284 -42.13 11.72 3.76
CA GLY A 284 -41.79 10.69 4.72
C GLY A 284 -40.54 11.00 5.55
N ALA A 285 -40.20 10.13 6.50
CA ALA A 285 -39.09 10.38 7.41
C ALA A 285 -37.71 10.50 6.71
N PHE A 286 -37.53 9.87 5.55
CA PHE A 286 -36.25 9.78 4.84
C PHE A 286 -36.23 10.49 3.47
N LEU A 287 -37.22 11.34 3.16
CA LEU A 287 -37.31 12.10 1.90
C LEU A 287 -37.38 11.25 0.60
N PHE A 288 -38.14 10.15 0.64
CA PHE A 288 -38.35 9.26 -0.53
C PHE A 288 -39.83 8.96 -0.78
N GLU A 289 -40.75 9.86 -0.42
CA GLU A 289 -42.20 9.68 -0.59
C GLU A 289 -42.69 8.35 0.03
N ASN A 290 -42.18 8.01 1.21
CA ASN A 290 -42.43 6.73 1.91
C ASN A 290 -42.00 5.44 1.16
N ARG A 291 -41.24 5.54 0.05
CA ARG A 291 -40.55 4.39 -0.56
C ARG A 291 -39.48 3.78 0.36
N ILE A 292 -39.07 4.51 1.40
CA ILE A 292 -38.32 3.99 2.54
C ILE A 292 -39.18 4.25 3.79
N PRO A 293 -40.09 3.34 4.15
CA PRO A 293 -40.98 3.53 5.29
C PRO A 293 -40.24 3.34 6.61
N TYR A 294 -40.61 4.14 7.61
CA TYR A 294 -40.18 3.91 8.99
C TYR A 294 -41.20 3.01 9.71
N HIS A 295 -40.76 1.80 10.06
CA HIS A 295 -41.54 0.88 10.89
C HIS A 295 -41.01 0.92 12.33
N LYS A 296 -41.93 1.07 13.29
CA LYS A 296 -41.58 1.04 14.71
C LYS A 296 -41.01 -0.33 15.08
N VAL A 297 -39.95 -0.33 15.87
CA VAL A 297 -39.29 -1.55 16.37
C VAL A 297 -39.49 -1.68 17.88
N LYS A 298 -39.55 -2.91 18.38
CA LYS A 298 -39.65 -3.24 19.80
C LYS A 298 -38.27 -3.56 20.36
N ALA A 299 -37.99 -3.15 21.59
CA ALA A 299 -36.75 -3.53 22.27
C ALA A 299 -36.86 -4.94 22.89
N GLN A 300 -35.78 -5.70 22.80
CA GLN A 300 -35.59 -7.00 23.43
C GLN A 300 -34.18 -7.05 24.05
N PHE A 301 -33.88 -6.05 24.89
CA PHE A 301 -32.59 -5.86 25.56
C PHE A 301 -32.66 -6.30 27.03
N GLY A 302 -31.52 -6.71 27.60
CA GLY A 302 -31.45 -7.17 29.00
C GLY A 302 -31.89 -6.11 30.03
N LYS A 303 -32.19 -6.51 31.26
CA LYS A 303 -32.70 -5.60 32.32
C LYS A 303 -31.64 -4.66 32.93
N ALA A 304 -30.48 -4.52 32.30
CA ALA A 304 -29.41 -3.63 32.78
C ALA A 304 -29.83 -2.17 32.65
N LYS A 305 -29.39 -1.31 33.58
CA LYS A 305 -29.81 0.09 33.65
C LYS A 305 -28.62 1.02 33.81
N TRP A 306 -28.61 2.11 33.04
CA TRP A 306 -27.68 3.21 33.21
C TRP A 306 -28.20 4.15 34.31
N VAL A 307 -27.41 4.34 35.36
CA VAL A 307 -27.78 5.10 36.55
C VAL A 307 -26.70 6.12 36.87
N VAL A 308 -27.12 7.36 37.13
CA VAL A 308 -26.27 8.45 37.59
C VAL A 308 -26.93 9.10 38.79
N GLU A 309 -26.20 9.19 39.91
CA GLU A 309 -26.67 9.80 41.16
C GLU A 309 -28.03 9.24 41.62
N GLY A 310 -28.22 7.92 41.46
CA GLY A 310 -29.46 7.21 41.81
C GLY A 310 -30.63 7.37 40.83
N LYS A 311 -30.48 8.16 39.75
CA LYS A 311 -31.51 8.38 38.73
C LYS A 311 -31.22 7.56 37.47
N MET A 312 -32.27 7.01 36.86
CA MET A 312 -32.18 6.32 35.57
C MET A 312 -32.13 7.35 34.44
N LEU A 313 -31.08 7.29 33.62
CA LEU A 313 -30.86 8.20 32.48
C LEU A 313 -30.83 7.47 31.13
N ASN A 314 -31.52 6.34 31.00
CA ASN A 314 -31.70 5.69 29.70
C ASN A 314 -32.51 6.59 28.76
N GLY A 315 -32.25 6.53 27.45
CA GLY A 315 -32.99 7.26 26.43
C GLY A 315 -32.19 8.36 25.74
N LEU A 316 -32.89 9.37 25.23
CA LEU A 316 -32.31 10.42 24.40
C LEU A 316 -32.34 11.76 25.14
N HIS A 317 -31.19 12.42 25.23
CA HIS A 317 -31.03 13.69 25.94
C HIS A 317 -30.66 14.78 24.92
N ILE A 318 -31.49 15.80 24.79
CA ILE A 318 -31.27 16.90 23.86
C ILE A 318 -30.83 18.13 24.66
N TRP A 319 -29.62 18.60 24.37
CA TRP A 319 -29.05 19.82 24.90
C TRP A 319 -29.31 20.98 23.96
N GLN A 320 -30.09 21.95 24.42
CA GLN A 320 -30.37 23.16 23.65
C GLN A 320 -29.37 24.26 24.02
N LEU A 321 -28.66 24.79 23.03
CA LEU A 321 -27.85 25.99 23.18
C LEU A 321 -28.73 27.18 23.61
N CYS A 322 -28.38 27.82 24.72
CA CYS A 322 -29.08 29.02 25.18
C CYS A 322 -28.64 30.21 24.33
N GLN A 323 -29.48 30.60 23.37
CA GLN A 323 -29.18 31.66 22.41
C GLN A 323 -30.44 32.48 22.08
N THR A 324 -30.25 33.78 21.84
CA THR A 324 -31.31 34.70 21.39
C THR A 324 -31.20 35.05 19.91
N GLU A 325 -30.02 34.82 19.33
CA GLU A 325 -29.69 35.06 17.92
C GLU A 325 -28.92 33.83 17.39
N PRO A 326 -28.91 33.58 16.06
CA PRO A 326 -28.15 32.48 15.49
C PRO A 326 -26.64 32.70 15.68
N VAL A 327 -25.92 31.62 15.94
CA VAL A 327 -24.46 31.67 16.15
C VAL A 327 -23.68 31.27 14.89
N ASN A 328 -22.43 31.70 14.81
CA ASN A 328 -21.52 31.21 13.77
C ASN A 328 -21.18 29.72 13.99
N LYS A 329 -20.91 29.00 12.91
CA LYS A 329 -20.50 27.58 12.97
C LYS A 329 -19.17 27.38 13.70
N THR A 330 -18.19 28.24 13.42
CA THR A 330 -16.81 28.20 13.94
C THR A 330 -16.46 29.50 14.67
N GLY A 331 -15.39 29.46 15.48
CA GLY A 331 -14.95 30.58 16.33
C GLY A 331 -15.06 30.21 17.82
N ASP A 332 -14.46 31.01 18.70
CA ASP A 332 -14.45 30.72 20.15
C ASP A 332 -15.86 30.72 20.77
N ASP A 333 -16.73 31.61 20.28
CA ASP A 333 -18.17 31.65 20.61
C ASP A 333 -19.03 30.91 19.57
N GLY A 334 -18.41 30.12 18.69
CA GLY A 334 -19.12 29.35 17.67
C GLY A 334 -19.77 28.08 18.24
N TYR A 335 -20.75 27.54 17.52
CA TYR A 335 -21.49 26.33 17.90
C TYR A 335 -20.56 25.13 18.21
N ILE A 336 -19.56 24.87 17.35
CA ILE A 336 -18.65 23.71 17.52
C ILE A 336 -17.85 23.82 18.82
N GLU A 337 -17.29 24.98 19.15
CA GLU A 337 -16.43 25.13 20.32
C GLU A 337 -17.25 25.07 21.62
N GLN A 338 -18.41 25.72 21.66
CA GLN A 338 -19.30 25.68 22.81
C GLN A 338 -19.81 24.26 23.11
N MET A 339 -20.25 23.53 22.08
CA MET A 339 -20.70 22.15 22.21
C MET A 339 -19.56 21.22 22.64
N ALA A 340 -18.34 21.42 22.11
CA ALA A 340 -17.17 20.63 22.47
C ALA A 340 -16.80 20.78 23.96
N ARG A 341 -16.73 22.02 24.46
CA ARG A 341 -16.39 22.32 25.86
C ARG A 341 -17.44 21.78 26.84
N SER A 342 -18.72 21.93 26.51
CA SER A 342 -19.82 21.43 27.34
C SER A 342 -19.86 19.90 27.37
N ALA A 343 -19.77 19.24 26.21
CA ALA A 343 -19.74 17.78 26.14
C ALA A 343 -18.53 17.19 26.88
N ALA A 344 -17.34 17.78 26.73
CA ALA A 344 -16.15 17.36 27.47
C ALA A 344 -16.33 17.51 28.99
N SER A 345 -16.98 18.59 29.44
CA SER A 345 -17.25 18.83 30.87
C SER A 345 -18.20 17.79 31.44
N GLU A 346 -19.26 17.42 30.70
CA GLU A 346 -20.18 16.36 31.15
C GLU A 346 -19.51 14.98 31.18
N ILE A 347 -18.69 14.65 30.18
CA ILE A 347 -17.93 13.40 30.17
C ILE A 347 -17.02 13.31 31.38
N VAL A 348 -16.30 14.38 31.72
CA VAL A 348 -15.44 14.45 32.92
C VAL A 348 -16.26 14.30 34.20
N ARG A 349 -17.43 14.96 34.28
CA ARG A 349 -18.33 14.81 35.43
C ARG A 349 -18.76 13.35 35.62
N LEU A 350 -19.19 12.68 34.55
CA LEU A 350 -19.62 11.28 34.59
C LEU A 350 -18.47 10.33 34.99
N LEU A 351 -17.28 10.52 34.42
CA LEU A 351 -16.10 9.72 34.76
C LEU A 351 -15.66 9.94 36.22
N ASN A 352 -15.70 11.17 36.72
CA ASN A 352 -15.36 11.47 38.12
C ASN A 352 -16.42 10.89 39.09
N LEU A 353 -17.71 10.88 38.73
CA LEU A 353 -18.77 10.24 39.53
C LEU A 353 -18.64 8.72 39.56
N ALA A 354 -18.21 8.11 38.45
CA ALA A 354 -17.98 6.67 38.36
C ALA A 354 -16.85 6.19 39.28
N ARG A 355 -15.90 7.06 39.61
CA ARG A 355 -14.76 6.78 40.48
C ARG A 355 -15.06 6.89 41.98
N GLN A 356 -16.17 7.51 42.36
CA GLN A 356 -16.51 7.63 43.79
C GLN A 356 -16.73 6.24 44.39
N ARG A 357 -16.56 6.10 45.71
CA ARG A 357 -16.83 4.84 46.42
C ARG A 357 -17.96 5.08 47.44
N PRO A 358 -19.17 4.52 47.24
CA PRO A 358 -19.61 3.69 46.10
C PRO A 358 -19.74 4.50 44.79
N PRO A 359 -19.65 3.83 43.62
CA PRO A 359 -19.75 4.51 42.31
C PRO A 359 -21.12 5.15 42.15
N GLN A 360 -21.16 6.40 41.72
CA GLN A 360 -22.40 7.15 41.50
C GLN A 360 -22.84 7.19 40.04
N ALA A 361 -21.97 6.81 39.09
CA ALA A 361 -22.29 6.68 37.68
C ALA A 361 -21.84 5.30 37.17
N GLY A 362 -22.78 4.49 36.68
CA GLY A 362 -22.49 3.12 36.28
C GLY A 362 -23.68 2.32 35.79
N PHE A 363 -23.43 1.05 35.47
CA PHE A 363 -24.40 0.10 34.96
C PHE A 363 -24.81 -0.89 36.05
N ASN A 364 -26.11 -0.94 36.36
CA ASN A 364 -26.67 -1.90 37.32
C ASN A 364 -26.99 -3.23 36.63
N ALA A 365 -26.48 -4.33 37.17
CA ALA A 365 -26.79 -5.68 36.70
C ALA A 365 -28.25 -6.05 36.95
N ALA A 366 -28.83 -6.84 36.02
CA ALA A 366 -30.24 -7.26 36.01
C ALA A 366 -30.73 -8.02 37.26
N GLY A 367 -29.83 -8.42 38.18
CA GLY A 367 -30.11 -9.24 39.36
C GLY A 367 -29.71 -8.64 40.71
N GLY A 368 -29.46 -7.33 40.80
CA GLY A 368 -29.13 -6.66 42.08
C GLY A 368 -27.67 -6.81 42.54
N GLY A 369 -26.75 -7.16 41.63
CA GLY A 369 -25.31 -7.14 41.87
C GLY A 369 -24.74 -5.71 41.98
N ALA A 370 -23.47 -5.61 42.38
CA ALA A 370 -22.76 -4.33 42.47
C ALA A 370 -22.77 -3.56 41.14
N MET A 371 -22.90 -2.23 41.22
CA MET A 371 -22.85 -1.34 40.06
C MET A 371 -21.47 -1.42 39.40
N GLN A 372 -21.43 -1.65 38.08
CA GLN A 372 -20.21 -1.53 37.31
C GLN A 372 -19.95 -0.05 36.99
N PRO A 373 -18.84 0.54 37.44
CA PRO A 373 -18.56 1.95 37.19
C PRO A 373 -18.35 2.21 35.69
N LEU A 374 -18.74 3.40 35.22
CA LEU A 374 -18.46 3.85 33.85
C LEU A 374 -16.95 3.91 33.60
N ARG A 375 -16.50 3.35 32.47
CA ARG A 375 -15.13 3.47 31.99
C ARG A 375 -15.05 4.42 30.79
N PRO A 376 -13.88 5.02 30.51
CA PRO A 376 -13.70 5.82 29.29
C PRO A 376 -14.07 5.08 28.00
N ALA A 377 -13.75 3.78 27.90
CA ALA A 377 -14.04 2.93 26.75
C ALA A 377 -15.55 2.73 26.47
N ASP A 378 -16.42 2.98 27.46
CA ASP A 378 -17.88 2.89 27.31
C ASP A 378 -18.49 4.12 26.60
N ILE A 379 -17.68 5.17 26.39
CA ILE A 379 -18.10 6.44 25.81
C ILE A 379 -17.61 6.54 24.37
N ALA A 380 -18.54 6.73 23.44
CA ALA A 380 -18.23 7.13 22.07
C ALA A 380 -18.74 8.54 21.76
N ILE A 381 -17.96 9.28 20.99
CA ILE A 381 -18.32 10.60 20.47
C ILE A 381 -18.32 10.49 18.95
N LEU A 382 -19.50 10.63 18.34
CA LEU A 382 -19.60 10.58 16.88
C LEU A 382 -19.48 11.97 16.30
N VAL A 383 -18.60 12.10 15.31
CA VAL A 383 -18.32 13.34 14.59
C VAL A 383 -18.52 13.15 13.09
N ARG A 384 -18.72 14.23 12.35
CA ARG A 384 -18.89 14.19 10.88
C ARG A 384 -17.55 14.33 10.15
N ASN A 385 -16.64 15.14 10.68
CA ASN A 385 -15.37 15.50 10.03
C ASN A 385 -14.20 15.67 11.04
N GLN A 386 -12.99 15.86 10.51
CA GLN A 386 -11.78 16.01 11.31
C GLN A 386 -11.76 17.32 12.12
N THR A 387 -12.40 18.39 11.65
CA THR A 387 -12.50 19.68 12.38
C THR A 387 -13.25 19.49 13.70
N GLU A 388 -14.39 18.81 13.64
CA GLU A 388 -15.18 18.42 14.81
C GLU A 388 -14.40 17.48 15.74
N ALA A 389 -13.70 16.49 15.18
CA ALA A 389 -12.85 15.58 15.95
C ALA A 389 -11.76 16.34 16.73
N ARG A 390 -11.06 17.27 16.07
CA ARG A 390 -10.02 18.10 16.70
C ARG A 390 -10.59 18.98 17.81
N ALA A 391 -11.75 19.59 17.61
CA ALA A 391 -12.39 20.44 18.62
C ALA A 391 -12.70 19.67 19.91
N ILE A 392 -13.36 18.51 19.81
CA ILE A 392 -13.69 17.71 21.00
C ILE A 392 -12.45 17.09 21.65
N ARG A 393 -11.47 16.62 20.86
CA ARG A 393 -10.20 16.09 21.39
C ARG A 393 -9.42 17.16 22.16
N ARG A 394 -9.36 18.39 21.64
CA ARG A 394 -8.75 19.53 22.33
C ARG A 394 -9.45 19.80 23.67
N ALA A 395 -10.79 19.82 23.67
CA ALA A 395 -11.58 20.06 24.87
C ALA A 395 -11.42 18.96 25.94
N LEU A 396 -11.27 17.70 25.53
CA LEU A 396 -11.04 16.55 26.43
C LEU A 396 -9.60 16.48 26.93
N SER A 397 -8.62 16.73 26.05
CA SER A 397 -7.20 16.78 26.40
C SER A 397 -6.91 17.89 27.43
N ALA A 398 -7.50 19.08 27.25
CA ALA A 398 -7.42 20.16 28.23
C ALA A 398 -7.93 19.76 29.64
N ARG A 399 -8.77 18.71 29.73
CA ARG A 399 -9.31 18.15 30.98
C ARG A 399 -8.67 16.80 31.35
N ARG A 400 -7.52 16.46 30.77
CA ARG A 400 -6.76 15.20 30.98
C ARG A 400 -7.54 13.92 30.70
N VAL A 401 -8.54 13.97 29.81
CA VAL A 401 -9.20 12.77 29.29
C VAL A 401 -8.50 12.34 28.02
N ARG A 402 -7.91 11.13 28.04
CA ARG A 402 -7.27 10.54 26.87
C ARG A 402 -8.33 10.08 25.87
N THR A 403 -8.05 10.29 24.59
CA THR A 403 -9.00 10.02 23.49
C THR A 403 -8.31 9.31 22.34
N VAL A 404 -9.04 8.43 21.67
CA VAL A 404 -8.61 7.80 20.41
C VAL A 404 -9.50 8.29 19.27
N TYR A 405 -8.89 8.65 18.14
CA TYR A 405 -9.65 8.94 16.92
C TYR A 405 -9.54 7.78 15.94
N LEU A 406 -10.53 6.89 15.93
CA LEU A 406 -10.54 5.67 15.11
C LEU A 406 -10.69 5.95 13.60
N SER A 407 -10.95 7.20 13.23
CA SER A 407 -11.07 7.66 11.85
C SER A 407 -9.87 8.46 11.36
N ASP A 408 -8.74 8.45 12.09
CA ASP A 408 -7.49 9.02 11.57
C ASP A 408 -7.10 8.27 10.30
N LYS A 409 -6.92 9.06 9.23
CA LYS A 409 -6.20 8.64 8.02
C LYS A 409 -4.79 9.21 8.02
N ASP A 410 -4.40 9.85 9.11
CA ASP A 410 -3.09 10.43 9.30
C ASP A 410 -2.10 9.26 9.20
N SER A 411 -1.33 9.29 8.13
CA SER A 411 -0.36 8.26 7.83
C SER A 411 0.72 8.29 8.92
N VAL A 412 1.22 7.13 9.30
CA VAL A 412 2.41 7.04 10.16
C VAL A 412 3.60 7.77 9.53
N TYR A 413 3.59 8.07 8.22
CA TYR A 413 4.62 8.87 7.55
C TYR A 413 4.51 10.40 7.75
N ASP A 414 3.36 10.92 8.18
CA ASP A 414 3.18 12.36 8.42
C ASP A 414 3.70 12.80 9.80
N CYS A 415 4.04 11.84 10.66
CA CYS A 415 4.54 12.11 12.00
C CYS A 415 5.99 12.62 11.99
N ASP A 416 6.37 13.36 13.04
CA ASP A 416 7.73 13.88 13.16
C ASP A 416 8.77 12.77 13.43
N GLU A 417 8.32 11.61 13.93
CA GLU A 417 9.16 10.42 14.05
C GLU A 417 9.61 9.89 12.68
N ALA A 418 8.77 9.94 11.64
CA ALA A 418 9.13 9.50 10.30
C ALA A 418 10.24 10.37 9.68
N LYS A 419 10.15 11.70 9.87
CA LYS A 419 11.20 12.65 9.45
C LYS A 419 12.49 12.42 10.22
N SER A 420 12.40 12.14 11.51
CA SER A 420 13.57 11.82 12.34
C SER A 420 14.25 10.54 11.89
N LEU A 421 13.46 9.51 11.57
CA LEU A 421 13.93 8.23 11.06
C LEU A 421 14.64 8.38 9.71
N LEU A 422 14.13 9.23 8.81
CA LEU A 422 14.79 9.54 7.54
C LEU A 422 16.20 10.11 7.76
N HIS A 423 16.38 11.02 8.72
CA HIS A 423 17.69 11.53 9.08
C HIS A 423 18.59 10.44 9.67
N TRP A 424 18.05 9.56 10.53
CA TRP A 424 18.82 8.46 11.13
C TRP A 424 19.32 7.48 10.07
N LEU A 425 18.46 7.07 9.14
CA LEU A 425 18.83 6.17 8.05
C LEU A 425 19.89 6.80 7.15
N SER A 426 19.75 8.10 6.82
CA SER A 426 20.74 8.83 6.03
C SER A 426 22.11 8.86 6.72
N ALA A 427 22.14 9.11 8.02
CA ALA A 427 23.37 9.08 8.82
C ALA A 427 23.97 7.68 8.94
N CYS A 428 23.15 6.63 9.04
CA CYS A 428 23.62 5.25 9.10
C CYS A 428 24.18 4.77 7.75
N ALA A 429 23.59 5.18 6.63
CA ALA A 429 24.09 4.84 5.30
C ALA A 429 25.43 5.55 5.01
N GLU A 430 25.55 6.82 5.42
CA GLU A 430 26.71 7.67 5.13
C GLU A 430 27.29 8.32 6.40
N PRO A 431 27.91 7.53 7.29
CA PRO A 431 28.39 8.02 8.60
C PRO A 431 29.54 9.04 8.51
N GLU A 432 30.24 9.06 7.37
CA GLU A 432 31.35 9.98 7.11
C GLU A 432 30.85 11.37 6.68
N GLN A 433 29.58 11.49 6.27
CA GLN A 433 28.98 12.77 5.94
C GLN A 433 28.51 13.50 7.20
N GLU A 434 29.32 14.46 7.62
CA GLU A 434 29.12 15.25 8.83
C GLU A 434 27.72 15.90 8.91
N ARG A 435 27.19 16.36 7.77
CA ARG A 435 25.86 16.97 7.68
C ARG A 435 24.75 16.00 8.07
N PHE A 436 24.78 14.76 7.59
CA PHE A 436 23.74 13.78 7.88
C PHE A 436 23.80 13.33 9.33
N LEU A 437 25.01 13.09 9.84
CA LEU A 437 25.20 12.68 11.23
C LEU A 437 24.74 13.78 12.22
N ARG A 438 25.09 15.04 11.97
CA ARG A 438 24.59 16.16 12.79
C ARG A 438 23.07 16.29 12.74
N ALA A 439 22.47 16.15 11.57
CA ALA A 439 21.01 16.22 11.42
C ALA A 439 20.32 15.11 12.21
N ALA A 440 20.85 13.87 12.19
CA ALA A 440 20.32 12.76 12.96
C ALA A 440 20.43 13.01 14.47
N LEU A 441 21.60 13.42 14.97
CA LEU A 441 21.84 13.68 16.39
C LEU A 441 21.00 14.84 16.95
N ALA A 442 20.63 15.81 16.10
CA ALA A 442 19.79 16.95 16.48
C ALA A 442 18.28 16.69 16.42
N THR A 443 17.84 15.45 16.12
CA THR A 443 16.41 15.13 16.04
C THR A 443 15.74 15.19 17.42
N PRO A 444 14.50 15.73 17.53
CA PRO A 444 13.77 15.79 18.80
C PRO A 444 13.56 14.44 19.46
N VAL A 445 13.47 13.38 18.66
CA VAL A 445 13.24 12.00 19.11
C VAL A 445 14.43 11.43 19.88
N LEU A 446 15.67 11.77 19.49
CA LEU A 446 16.86 11.38 20.28
C LEU A 446 17.01 12.22 21.55
N ASN A 447 16.42 13.43 21.56
CA ASN A 447 16.37 14.34 22.70
C ASN A 447 17.74 14.58 23.37
N LEU A 448 18.82 14.72 22.57
CA LEU A 448 20.15 14.99 23.10
C LEU A 448 20.23 16.42 23.68
N PRO A 449 20.83 16.60 24.87
CA PRO A 449 21.02 17.93 25.44
C PRO A 449 21.83 18.84 24.50
N LEU A 450 21.47 20.13 24.42
CA LEU A 450 22.19 21.11 23.61
C LEU A 450 23.68 21.19 23.97
N THR A 451 24.03 20.97 25.24
CA THR A 451 25.43 20.91 25.71
C THR A 451 26.21 19.74 25.10
N ARG A 452 25.54 18.62 24.83
CA ARG A 452 26.15 17.45 24.19
C ARG A 452 26.36 17.69 22.70
N LEU A 453 25.41 18.33 22.03
CA LEU A 453 25.57 18.75 20.64
C LEU A 453 26.70 19.77 20.47
N GLU A 454 26.85 20.71 21.40
CA GLU A 454 27.96 21.66 21.38
C GLU A 454 29.32 20.96 21.61
N GLN A 455 29.37 19.96 22.50
CA GLN A 455 30.59 19.16 22.71
C GLN A 455 31.07 18.51 21.41
N PHE A 456 30.16 17.99 20.58
CA PHE A 456 30.52 17.40 19.28
C PHE A 456 31.16 18.39 18.29
N ASN A 457 30.94 19.70 18.46
CA ASN A 457 31.59 20.72 17.64
C ASN A 457 32.98 21.12 18.17
N GLN A 458 33.24 20.90 19.46
CA GLN A 458 34.45 21.36 20.14
C GLN A 458 35.47 20.23 20.38
N ASP A 459 35.01 18.98 20.46
CA ASP A 459 35.79 17.80 20.81
C ASP A 459 35.79 16.79 19.65
N GLU A 460 36.89 16.77 18.89
CA GLU A 460 37.08 15.86 17.75
C GLU A 460 37.01 14.38 18.15
N LEU A 461 37.48 14.03 19.36
CA LEU A 461 37.50 12.64 19.82
C LEU A 461 36.08 12.16 20.16
N ALA A 462 35.27 13.02 20.77
CA ALA A 462 33.86 12.75 21.01
C ALA A 462 33.09 12.59 19.70
N TRP A 463 33.42 13.39 18.68
CA TRP A 463 32.83 13.25 17.34
C TRP A 463 33.23 11.94 16.65
N GLU A 464 34.52 11.59 16.65
CA GLU A 464 35.03 10.35 16.04
C GLU A 464 34.38 9.11 16.69
N THR A 465 34.15 9.14 18.00
CA THR A 465 33.44 8.07 18.72
C THR A 465 32.00 7.86 18.19
N GLU A 466 31.27 8.94 17.89
CA GLU A 466 29.92 8.84 17.32
C GLU A 466 29.95 8.39 15.85
N VAL A 467 30.95 8.82 15.07
CA VAL A 467 31.15 8.32 13.70
C VAL A 467 31.37 6.80 13.70
N GLU A 468 32.22 6.29 14.60
CA GLU A 468 32.44 4.84 14.77
C GLU A 468 31.17 4.10 15.20
N ARG A 469 30.37 4.69 16.08
CA ARG A 469 29.07 4.13 16.47
C ARG A 469 28.13 4.00 15.26
N PHE A 470 28.05 5.01 14.39
CA PHE A 470 27.23 4.93 13.18
C PHE A 470 27.82 4.02 12.09
N ARG A 471 29.15 3.87 12.01
CA ARG A 471 29.80 2.82 11.18
C ARG A 471 29.35 1.42 11.62
N LYS A 472 29.24 1.18 12.94
CA LYS A 472 28.69 -0.07 13.48
C LYS A 472 27.22 -0.27 13.09
N TYR A 473 26.40 0.79 13.08
CA TYR A 473 25.01 0.72 12.63
C TYR A 473 24.90 0.33 11.16
N ARG A 474 25.71 0.96 10.30
CA ARG A 474 25.80 0.59 8.88
C ARG A 474 26.13 -0.89 8.68
N HIS A 475 27.12 -1.39 9.41
CA HIS A 475 27.55 -2.77 9.34
C HIS A 475 26.44 -3.76 9.72
N ILE A 476 25.66 -3.43 10.75
CA ILE A 476 24.52 -4.25 11.16
C ILE A 476 23.38 -4.18 10.15
N TRP A 477 23.11 -3.01 9.57
CA TRP A 477 22.13 -2.89 8.50
C TRP A 477 22.50 -3.79 7.32
N GLN A 478 23.74 -3.72 6.84
CA GLN A 478 24.21 -4.50 5.69
C GLN A 478 24.17 -6.02 5.92
N ARG A 479 24.28 -6.48 7.17
CA ARG A 479 24.37 -7.91 7.50
C ARG A 479 23.09 -8.53 8.04
N GLN A 480 22.29 -7.76 8.77
CA GLN A 480 21.13 -8.25 9.52
C GLN A 480 19.83 -7.53 9.13
N GLY A 481 19.90 -6.43 8.39
CA GLY A 481 18.76 -5.64 7.97
C GLY A 481 18.52 -4.37 8.82
N VAL A 482 17.54 -3.58 8.38
CA VAL A 482 17.24 -2.25 8.95
C VAL A 482 16.67 -2.34 10.37
N LEU A 483 15.82 -3.33 10.67
CA LEU A 483 15.16 -3.44 11.97
C LEU A 483 16.13 -3.75 13.13
N PRO A 484 17.08 -4.70 13.01
CA PRO A 484 18.11 -4.91 14.03
C PRO A 484 18.98 -3.68 14.27
N MET A 485 19.32 -2.94 13.21
CA MET A 485 20.07 -1.69 13.31
C MET A 485 19.29 -0.65 14.12
N LEU A 486 18.02 -0.40 13.76
CA LEU A 486 17.16 0.56 14.47
C LEU A 486 16.94 0.17 15.92
N ARG A 487 16.73 -1.11 16.23
CA ARG A 487 16.60 -1.58 17.62
C ARG A 487 17.84 -1.31 18.45
N MET A 488 19.03 -1.48 17.87
CA MET A 488 20.28 -1.19 18.59
C MET A 488 20.45 0.31 18.80
N LEU A 489 20.13 1.15 17.80
CA LEU A 489 20.15 2.61 17.93
C LEU A 489 19.18 3.10 19.01
N LEU A 490 17.93 2.61 19.01
CA LEU A 490 16.93 2.95 20.03
C LEU A 490 17.40 2.60 21.44
N GLY A 491 18.13 1.49 21.60
CA GLY A 491 18.72 1.07 22.87
C GLY A 491 19.93 1.91 23.28
N ASP A 492 20.87 2.15 22.37
CA ASP A 492 22.11 2.90 22.64
C ASP A 492 21.85 4.37 23.05
N PHE A 493 20.74 4.95 22.57
CA PHE A 493 20.30 6.31 22.89
C PHE A 493 19.17 6.35 23.94
N ASP A 494 18.78 5.22 24.54
CA ASP A 494 17.69 5.13 25.54
C ASP A 494 16.37 5.81 25.08
N VAL A 495 16.08 5.78 23.78
CA VAL A 495 14.95 6.51 23.17
C VAL A 495 13.61 6.18 23.84
N PRO A 496 13.26 4.89 24.09
CA PRO A 496 11.99 4.57 24.74
C PRO A 496 11.88 5.14 26.16
N ALA A 497 12.96 5.14 26.94
CA ALA A 497 12.94 5.65 28.30
C ALA A 497 12.68 7.17 28.33
N HIS A 498 13.28 7.91 27.41
CA HIS A 498 13.07 9.35 27.29
C HIS A 498 11.67 9.68 26.80
N LEU A 499 11.20 9.02 25.74
CA LEU A 499 9.88 9.29 25.17
C LEU A 499 8.77 9.03 26.18
N LEU A 500 8.82 7.93 26.97
CA LEU A 500 7.80 7.62 27.99
C LEU A 500 7.65 8.68 29.10
N THR A 501 8.60 9.62 29.24
CA THR A 501 8.45 10.75 30.18
C THR A 501 7.59 11.88 29.62
N LEU A 502 7.34 11.90 28.30
CA LEU A 502 6.54 12.92 27.61
C LEU A 502 5.06 12.55 27.62
N PRO A 503 4.14 13.55 27.62
CA PRO A 503 2.69 13.30 27.60
C PRO A 503 2.20 12.44 26.43
N ASP A 504 2.87 12.50 25.27
CA ASP A 504 2.57 11.72 24.06
C ASP A 504 3.63 10.62 23.78
N GLY A 505 4.40 10.24 24.81
CA GLY A 505 5.54 9.34 24.69
C GLY A 505 5.24 7.94 24.16
N GLU A 506 4.18 7.32 24.68
CA GLU A 506 3.72 5.99 24.26
C GLU A 506 3.37 5.96 22.76
N ARG A 507 2.80 7.06 22.26
CA ARG A 507 2.47 7.26 20.85
C ARG A 507 3.71 7.30 19.98
N SER A 508 4.68 8.14 20.34
CA SER A 508 5.94 8.29 19.59
C SER A 508 6.69 6.96 19.47
N ILE A 509 6.73 6.16 20.56
CA ILE A 509 7.36 4.83 20.53
C ILE A 509 6.61 3.89 19.61
N THR A 510 5.27 3.87 19.70
CA THR A 510 4.44 3.03 18.83
C THR A 510 4.63 3.39 17.36
N ASN A 511 4.71 4.68 17.02
CA ASN A 511 5.00 5.16 15.67
C ASN A 511 6.37 4.68 15.18
N LEU A 512 7.42 4.82 16.00
CA LEU A 512 8.77 4.40 15.65
C LEU A 512 8.88 2.90 15.41
N LEU A 513 8.26 2.08 16.27
CA LEU A 513 8.25 0.64 16.09
C LEU A 513 7.47 0.25 14.83
N HIS A 514 6.33 0.91 14.58
CA HIS A 514 5.54 0.67 13.38
C HIS A 514 6.32 1.02 12.10
N LEU A 515 6.93 2.21 12.04
CA LEU A 515 7.80 2.63 10.94
C LEU A 515 8.96 1.64 10.73
N SER A 516 9.56 1.15 11.82
CA SER A 516 10.67 0.19 11.74
C SER A 516 10.25 -1.14 11.11
N GLU A 517 9.05 -1.62 11.40
CA GLU A 517 8.48 -2.82 10.78
C GLU A 517 8.14 -2.59 9.30
N MET A 518 7.53 -1.44 8.97
CA MET A 518 7.22 -1.10 7.58
C MET A 518 8.49 -1.01 6.72
N LEU A 519 9.56 -0.41 7.26
CA LEU A 519 10.87 -0.39 6.61
C LEU A 519 11.45 -1.79 6.41
N GLN A 520 11.25 -2.70 7.37
CA GLN A 520 11.70 -4.08 7.23
C GLN A 520 10.95 -4.83 6.12
N THR A 521 9.65 -4.62 6.01
CA THR A 521 8.84 -5.18 4.91
C THR A 521 9.28 -4.60 3.56
N ALA A 522 9.43 -3.28 3.46
CA ALA A 522 9.86 -2.62 2.23
C ALA A 522 11.28 -3.03 1.81
N ALA A 523 12.17 -3.30 2.77
CA ALA A 523 13.53 -3.76 2.49
C ALA A 523 13.59 -5.16 1.83
N ALA A 524 12.51 -5.94 1.84
CA ALA A 524 12.47 -7.23 1.13
C ALA A 524 12.36 -7.06 -0.39
N ASP A 525 11.75 -5.97 -0.85
CA ASP A 525 11.49 -5.70 -2.27
C ASP A 525 12.46 -4.67 -2.87
N LEU A 526 13.34 -4.08 -2.04
CA LEU A 526 14.23 -2.99 -2.42
C LEU A 526 15.70 -3.36 -2.23
N ASP A 527 16.49 -3.19 -3.29
CA ASP A 527 17.92 -3.44 -3.25
C ASP A 527 18.72 -2.23 -2.71
N GLY A 528 19.32 -2.40 -1.54
CA GLY A 528 20.31 -1.47 -0.97
C GLY A 528 19.75 -0.36 -0.06
N GLU A 529 20.63 0.27 0.72
CA GLU A 529 20.25 1.22 1.77
C GLU A 529 19.63 2.51 1.20
N HIS A 530 20.20 3.02 0.09
CA HIS A 530 19.72 4.24 -0.55
C HIS A 530 18.35 4.08 -1.21
N ALA A 531 18.02 2.88 -1.69
CA ALA A 531 16.69 2.60 -2.24
C ALA A 531 15.62 2.71 -1.16
N LEU A 532 15.90 2.18 0.04
CA LEU A 532 15.01 2.27 1.20
C LEU A 532 14.87 3.71 1.72
N ILE A 533 15.96 4.49 1.76
CA ILE A 533 15.94 5.92 2.14
C ILE A 533 15.08 6.72 1.16
N ARG A 534 15.27 6.53 -0.15
CA ARG A 534 14.46 7.19 -1.18
C ARG A 534 12.99 6.81 -1.06
N TRP A 535 12.71 5.53 -0.87
CA TRP A 535 11.35 5.03 -0.67
C TRP A 535 10.69 5.71 0.54
N LEU A 536 11.36 5.79 1.69
CA LEU A 536 10.81 6.48 2.87
C LEU A 536 10.58 7.97 2.59
N ALA A 537 11.51 8.65 1.92
CA ALA A 537 11.36 10.05 1.55
C ALA A 537 10.13 10.27 0.64
N GLU A 538 9.92 9.40 -0.35
CA GLU A 538 8.75 9.43 -1.23
C GLU A 538 7.44 9.20 -0.45
N GLN A 539 7.43 8.28 0.53
CA GLN A 539 6.26 8.07 1.40
C GLN A 539 5.96 9.28 2.31
N ILE A 540 6.99 9.99 2.79
CA ILE A 540 6.83 11.21 3.60
C ILE A 540 6.32 12.39 2.74
N GLU A 541 6.84 12.55 1.52
CA GLU A 541 6.39 13.63 0.61
C GLU A 541 4.97 13.38 0.06
N GLN A 542 4.61 12.12 -0.17
CA GLN A 542 3.32 11.71 -0.71
C GLN A 542 2.66 10.66 0.20
N PRO A 543 2.13 11.05 1.37
CA PRO A 543 1.53 10.12 2.35
C PRO A 543 0.18 9.51 1.90
N GLY A 544 -0.07 9.42 0.59
CA GLY A 544 -1.39 9.27 -0.03
C GLY A 544 -1.70 7.93 -0.69
N SER A 545 -1.18 6.79 -0.21
CA SER A 545 -1.55 5.46 -0.72
C SER A 545 -2.14 4.55 0.37
N SER A 546 -3.38 4.88 0.74
CA SER A 546 -4.36 4.10 1.51
C SER A 546 -4.13 2.58 1.59
N THR A 547 -3.27 2.16 2.50
CA THR A 547 -3.16 0.77 2.99
C THR A 547 -3.43 0.84 4.49
N ASP A 548 -4.26 -0.05 5.03
CA ASP A 548 -4.61 -0.05 6.47
C ASP A 548 -3.36 -0.18 7.36
N GLU A 549 -2.26 -0.71 6.83
CA GLU A 549 -0.93 -0.79 7.46
C GLU A 549 -0.25 0.58 7.65
N GLN A 550 -0.69 1.64 6.98
CA GLN A 550 -0.16 3.00 7.17
C GLN A 550 -0.86 3.74 8.31
N ILE A 551 -1.90 3.15 8.90
CA ILE A 551 -2.70 3.75 9.97
C ILE A 551 -1.96 3.59 11.30
N LEU A 552 -1.95 4.67 12.10
CA LEU A 552 -1.43 4.69 13.46
C LEU A 552 -2.00 3.53 14.31
N ARG A 553 -1.11 2.73 14.91
CA ARG A 553 -1.48 1.63 15.81
C ARG A 553 -1.95 2.16 17.16
N LEU A 554 -2.86 1.42 17.79
CA LEU A 554 -3.43 1.77 19.09
C LEU A 554 -2.54 1.28 20.24
N GLU A 555 -2.37 2.12 21.26
CA GLU A 555 -1.49 1.92 22.43
C GLU A 555 -2.08 0.92 23.46
N SER A 556 -3.38 1.07 23.77
CA SER A 556 -4.20 0.13 24.58
C SER A 556 -5.66 0.59 24.54
N ASP A 557 -6.60 -0.30 24.24
CA ASP A 557 -8.02 0.02 24.05
C ASP A 557 -8.82 0.12 25.36
N GLU A 558 -8.24 -0.26 26.50
CA GLU A 558 -9.03 -0.54 27.70
C GLU A 558 -9.51 0.73 28.45
N ASP A 559 -8.88 1.90 28.26
CA ASP A 559 -9.15 3.13 29.05
C ASP A 559 -9.25 4.44 28.23
N LEU A 560 -9.68 4.41 26.96
CA LEU A 560 -9.78 5.61 26.12
C LEU A 560 -11.21 5.95 25.68
N VAL A 561 -11.57 7.23 25.69
CA VAL A 561 -12.82 7.71 25.06
C VAL A 561 -12.68 7.65 23.54
N ARG A 562 -13.65 7.04 22.86
CA ARG A 562 -13.61 6.78 21.43
C ARG A 562 -14.24 7.92 20.64
N VAL A 563 -13.43 8.67 19.89
CA VAL A 563 -13.91 9.64 18.89
C VAL A 563 -13.92 8.94 17.54
N ILE A 564 -15.08 8.87 16.89
CA ILE A 564 -15.24 8.12 15.63
C ILE A 564 -16.14 8.88 14.68
N THR A 565 -15.91 8.75 13.37
CA THR A 565 -16.84 9.34 12.41
C THR A 565 -18.15 8.55 12.36
N ILE A 566 -19.28 9.22 12.10
CA ILE A 566 -20.58 8.55 11.95
C ILE A 566 -20.48 7.40 10.93
N TYR A 567 -19.76 7.61 9.82
CA TYR A 567 -19.51 6.58 8.80
C TYR A 567 -18.79 5.34 9.30
N LYS A 568 -17.75 5.48 10.15
CA LYS A 568 -17.03 4.33 10.73
C LYS A 568 -17.78 3.69 11.89
N SER A 569 -18.75 4.39 12.48
CA SER A 569 -19.57 3.86 13.58
C SER A 569 -20.62 2.84 13.12
N LYS A 570 -20.90 2.76 11.81
CA LYS A 570 -21.84 1.76 11.25
C LYS A 570 -21.40 0.35 11.64
N GLY A 571 -22.37 -0.50 11.98
CA GLY A 571 -22.11 -1.84 12.55
C GLY A 571 -21.78 -1.83 14.05
N LEU A 572 -21.00 -0.85 14.54
CA LEU A 572 -20.56 -0.76 15.94
C LEU A 572 -21.67 -0.37 16.91
N GLU A 573 -21.43 -0.61 18.20
CA GLU A 573 -22.31 -0.25 19.30
C GLU A 573 -21.52 0.22 20.53
N TYR A 574 -22.08 1.18 21.26
CA TYR A 574 -21.44 1.76 22.44
C TYR A 574 -22.45 1.94 23.57
N PRO A 575 -22.07 1.72 24.84
CA PRO A 575 -22.96 1.98 25.97
C PRO A 575 -23.55 3.39 25.96
N LEU A 576 -22.68 4.40 25.81
CA LEU A 576 -23.02 5.83 25.81
C LEU A 576 -22.51 6.49 24.53
N VAL A 577 -23.34 7.33 23.90
CA VAL A 577 -22.98 8.04 22.66
C VAL A 577 -23.26 9.54 22.76
N PHE A 578 -22.27 10.36 22.44
CA PHE A 578 -22.40 11.82 22.35
C PHE A 578 -22.36 12.29 20.89
N LEU A 579 -23.34 13.12 20.52
CA LEU A 579 -23.50 13.76 19.21
C LEU A 579 -23.51 15.29 19.37
N PRO A 580 -22.37 15.91 19.74
CA PRO A 580 -22.33 17.34 20.06
C PRO A 580 -22.58 18.25 18.86
N PHE A 581 -22.34 17.78 17.63
CA PHE A 581 -22.30 18.62 16.42
C PHE A 581 -23.38 18.29 15.38
N ILE A 582 -24.51 17.71 15.80
CA ILE A 582 -25.50 17.14 14.88
C ILE A 582 -26.24 18.17 14.01
N CYS A 583 -26.14 19.46 14.33
CA CYS A 583 -26.70 20.54 13.53
C CYS A 583 -25.77 20.97 12.38
N GLY A 584 -24.62 20.34 12.19
CA GLY A 584 -23.68 20.65 11.11
C GLY A 584 -24.03 19.97 9.79
N PHE A 585 -23.93 20.72 8.69
CA PHE A 585 -23.99 20.19 7.32
C PHE A 585 -22.83 20.73 6.45
N GLN A 586 -22.63 20.10 5.30
CA GLN A 586 -21.66 20.53 4.29
C GLN A 586 -22.36 21.21 3.12
N ASP A 587 -21.99 22.46 2.85
CA ASP A 587 -22.48 23.22 1.71
C ASP A 587 -21.83 22.78 0.39
N LEU A 588 -22.61 22.85 -0.69
CA LEU A 588 -22.10 22.76 -2.05
C LEU A 588 -21.47 24.11 -2.43
N THR A 589 -20.15 24.24 -2.28
CA THR A 589 -19.43 25.47 -2.65
C THR A 589 -19.26 25.59 -4.17
N ARG A 590 -19.17 26.84 -4.68
CA ARG A 590 -18.93 27.18 -6.10
C ARG A 590 -17.64 26.56 -6.67
N GLN A 591 -16.65 26.27 -5.82
CA GLN A 591 -15.39 25.60 -6.21
C GLN A 591 -15.57 24.08 -6.45
N ASN A 592 -16.63 23.47 -5.89
CA ASN A 592 -16.95 22.04 -6.00
C ASN A 592 -18.10 21.74 -6.99
N THR A 593 -18.61 22.72 -7.76
CA THR A 593 -19.82 22.58 -8.60
C THR A 593 -19.55 22.63 -10.11
N LEU A 594 -18.38 22.18 -10.57
CA LEU A 594 -18.16 22.00 -12.02
C LEU A 594 -19.07 20.91 -12.59
N VAL A 595 -19.35 19.89 -11.77
CA VAL A 595 -20.22 18.75 -12.09
C VAL A 595 -21.14 18.49 -10.91
N ALA A 596 -22.42 18.31 -11.18
CA ALA A 596 -23.39 17.77 -10.23
C ALA A 596 -23.89 16.43 -10.76
N THR A 597 -23.83 15.42 -9.91
CA THR A 597 -24.44 14.11 -10.19
C THR A 597 -25.61 13.94 -9.24
N TYR A 598 -26.79 13.66 -9.78
CA TYR A 598 -28.04 13.46 -9.03
C TYR A 598 -28.96 12.54 -9.81
N HIS A 599 -30.03 12.05 -9.20
CA HIS A 599 -31.06 11.26 -9.85
C HIS A 599 -32.20 12.15 -10.34
N ASP A 600 -32.59 11.98 -11.60
CA ASP A 600 -33.79 12.61 -12.13
C ASP A 600 -35.07 12.01 -11.51
N ASP A 601 -36.24 12.58 -11.84
CA ASP A 601 -37.54 12.09 -11.35
C ASP A 601 -37.83 10.62 -11.70
N GLN A 602 -37.14 10.07 -12.72
CA GLN A 602 -37.24 8.68 -13.13
C GLN A 602 -36.28 7.77 -12.35
N GLY A 603 -35.45 8.32 -11.47
CA GLY A 603 -34.44 7.61 -10.69
C GLY A 603 -33.21 7.23 -11.49
N ARG A 604 -32.91 7.93 -12.60
CA ARG A 604 -31.70 7.70 -13.41
C ARG A 604 -30.61 8.66 -12.96
N LEU A 605 -29.39 8.14 -12.83
CA LEU A 605 -28.22 8.95 -12.53
C LEU A 605 -27.93 9.90 -13.70
N VAL A 606 -28.07 11.20 -13.45
CA VAL A 606 -27.81 12.28 -14.41
C VAL A 606 -26.62 13.10 -13.92
N THR A 607 -25.71 13.37 -14.84
CA THR A 607 -24.59 14.27 -14.62
C THR A 607 -24.87 15.58 -15.35
N ALA A 608 -25.13 16.63 -14.59
CA ALA A 608 -25.23 17.98 -15.11
C ALA A 608 -23.86 18.66 -15.07
N LEU A 609 -23.36 19.00 -16.25
CA LEU A 609 -22.28 19.97 -16.39
C LEU A 609 -22.88 21.34 -16.14
N ASN A 610 -22.32 22.08 -15.19
CA ASN A 610 -22.75 23.43 -14.88
C ASN A 610 -24.18 23.50 -14.33
N PRO A 611 -24.42 22.95 -13.13
CA PRO A 611 -25.77 22.77 -12.59
C PRO A 611 -26.50 24.11 -12.48
N GLY A 612 -27.66 24.18 -13.14
CA GLY A 612 -28.66 25.23 -12.94
C GLY A 612 -29.21 25.20 -11.51
N THR A 613 -30.19 26.05 -11.22
CA THR A 613 -30.84 26.08 -9.90
C THR A 613 -31.49 24.75 -9.55
N GLU A 614 -32.20 24.14 -10.50
CA GLU A 614 -32.90 22.86 -10.33
C GLU A 614 -31.95 21.71 -9.97
N ALA A 615 -30.83 21.56 -10.71
CA ALA A 615 -29.83 20.53 -10.41
C ALA A 615 -29.16 20.74 -9.04
N LYS A 616 -28.98 21.99 -8.59
CA LYS A 616 -28.44 22.27 -7.25
C LYS A 616 -29.43 21.90 -6.15
N GLU A 617 -30.71 22.17 -6.36
CA GLU A 617 -31.78 21.80 -5.43
C GLU A 617 -31.91 20.28 -5.33
N ALA A 618 -31.81 19.55 -6.45
CA ALA A 618 -31.83 18.09 -6.47
C ALA A 618 -30.66 17.49 -5.66
N VAL A 619 -29.42 17.97 -5.87
CA VAL A 619 -28.26 17.51 -5.08
C VAL A 619 -28.42 17.86 -3.60
N ALA A 620 -28.93 19.06 -3.28
CA ALA A 620 -29.17 19.46 -1.89
C ALA A 620 -30.22 18.56 -1.20
N ASN A 621 -31.26 18.16 -1.93
CA ASN A 621 -32.27 17.22 -1.45
C ASN A 621 -31.72 15.81 -1.23
N GLU A 622 -30.91 15.27 -2.16
CA GLU A 622 -30.25 13.98 -1.97
C GLU A 622 -29.28 13.98 -0.78
N ARG A 623 -28.49 15.06 -0.64
CA ARG A 623 -27.62 15.27 0.53
C ARG A 623 -28.45 15.29 1.81
N LEU A 624 -29.56 16.01 1.85
CA LEU A 624 -30.43 16.07 3.03
C LEU A 624 -31.01 14.69 3.36
N ALA A 625 -31.43 13.93 2.35
CA ALA A 625 -31.90 12.55 2.51
C ALA A 625 -30.82 11.61 3.06
N GLU A 626 -29.55 11.79 2.67
CA GLU A 626 -28.41 11.12 3.29
C GLU A 626 -28.16 11.59 4.72
N ASP A 627 -28.23 12.89 5.00
CA ASP A 627 -28.03 13.46 6.34
C ASP A 627 -29.04 12.92 7.37
N VAL A 628 -30.29 12.69 6.97
CA VAL A 628 -31.29 12.05 7.84
C VAL A 628 -30.92 10.57 8.12
N ARG A 629 -30.40 9.84 7.13
CA ARG A 629 -29.88 8.47 7.33
C ARG A 629 -28.65 8.46 8.22
N LEU A 630 -27.74 9.43 8.07
CA LEU A 630 -26.58 9.62 8.95
C LEU A 630 -27.02 9.85 10.40
N LEU A 631 -28.03 10.70 10.62
CA LEU A 631 -28.61 10.91 11.94
C LEU A 631 -29.20 9.62 12.50
N TYR A 632 -29.93 8.85 11.69
CA TYR A 632 -30.48 7.55 12.09
C TYR A 632 -29.38 6.57 12.51
N VAL A 633 -28.30 6.45 11.73
CA VAL A 633 -27.13 5.63 12.09
C VAL A 633 -26.54 6.11 13.41
N ALA A 634 -26.32 7.42 13.56
CA ALA A 634 -25.69 8.00 14.74
C ALA A 634 -26.46 7.72 16.04
N VAL A 635 -27.77 7.94 16.07
CA VAL A 635 -28.57 7.72 17.29
C VAL A 635 -28.76 6.24 17.62
N THR A 636 -28.70 5.36 16.62
CA THR A 636 -28.86 3.90 16.80
C THR A 636 -27.58 3.19 17.26
N ARG A 637 -26.45 3.92 17.41
CA ARG A 637 -25.21 3.33 17.93
C ARG A 637 -25.22 3.15 19.45
N ALA A 638 -26.07 3.88 20.16
CA ALA A 638 -26.10 3.84 21.62
C ALA A 638 -26.88 2.63 22.14
N ARG A 639 -26.45 2.06 23.26
CA ARG A 639 -27.17 0.98 23.96
C ARG A 639 -28.09 1.53 25.04
N TYR A 640 -27.59 2.45 25.87
CA TYR A 640 -28.32 2.99 27.02
C TYR A 640 -28.81 4.42 26.80
N ALA A 641 -27.88 5.33 26.45
CA ALA A 641 -28.20 6.76 26.36
C ALA A 641 -27.43 7.46 25.23
N CYS A 642 -28.10 8.44 24.62
CA CYS A 642 -27.53 9.27 23.57
C CYS A 642 -27.78 10.76 23.85
N TRP A 643 -26.74 11.59 23.69
CA TRP A 643 -26.81 13.05 23.87
C TRP A 643 -26.69 13.79 22.55
N LEU A 644 -27.59 14.74 22.28
CA LEU A 644 -27.60 15.56 21.06
C LEU A 644 -27.41 17.03 21.40
N GLY A 645 -26.38 17.66 20.86
CA GLY A 645 -26.16 19.11 20.97
C GLY A 645 -26.90 19.86 19.87
N VAL A 646 -27.88 20.67 20.23
CA VAL A 646 -28.77 21.38 19.29
C VAL A 646 -28.64 22.89 19.45
N GLY A 647 -28.44 23.59 18.34
CA GLY A 647 -28.39 25.05 18.29
C GLY A 647 -28.70 25.54 16.87
N VAL A 648 -29.17 26.78 16.75
CA VAL A 648 -29.41 27.42 15.45
C VAL A 648 -28.15 28.15 15.03
N MET A 649 -27.58 27.73 13.90
CA MET A 649 -26.49 28.43 13.21
C MET A 649 -27.05 29.29 12.08
N GLY A 650 -26.39 30.41 11.80
CA GLY A 650 -26.82 31.33 10.76
C GLY A 650 -26.27 32.74 10.94
N GLN A 651 -26.89 33.70 10.26
CA GLN A 651 -26.51 35.11 10.32
C GLN A 651 -27.75 36.02 10.30
N ILE A 652 -27.66 37.16 10.97
CA ILE A 652 -28.67 38.22 10.88
C ILE A 652 -28.22 39.24 9.85
N THR A 653 -29.04 39.49 8.83
CA THR A 653 -28.77 40.53 7.83
C THR A 653 -29.76 41.68 7.94
N LYS A 654 -29.29 42.91 7.68
CA LYS A 654 -30.14 44.12 7.73
C LYS A 654 -31.27 44.15 6.69
N LYS A 655 -31.20 43.32 5.64
CA LYS A 655 -32.17 43.30 4.52
C LYS A 655 -33.17 42.15 4.61
N ASP A 656 -32.72 40.94 4.99
CA ASP A 656 -33.53 39.72 4.86
C ASP A 656 -33.94 39.14 6.24
N GLY A 657 -33.57 39.79 7.34
CA GLY A 657 -33.86 39.31 8.69
C GLY A 657 -32.90 38.22 9.17
N GLU A 658 -33.37 37.38 10.09
CA GLU A 658 -32.66 36.19 10.57
C GLU A 658 -32.63 35.14 9.45
N LYS A 659 -31.44 34.66 9.08
CA LYS A 659 -31.26 33.52 8.17
C LYS A 659 -30.59 32.38 8.92
N THR A 660 -31.23 31.22 8.94
CA THR A 660 -30.84 30.04 9.70
C THR A 660 -30.54 28.90 8.76
N ASP A 661 -29.61 28.03 9.14
CA ASP A 661 -29.28 26.86 8.33
C ASP A 661 -29.77 25.53 8.93
N LEU A 662 -30.46 25.58 10.08
CA LEU A 662 -30.86 24.37 10.82
C LEU A 662 -31.80 23.49 10.00
N ASP A 663 -32.74 24.07 9.25
CA ASP A 663 -33.71 23.37 8.39
C ASP A 663 -33.06 22.54 7.28
N GLN A 664 -31.83 22.87 6.89
CA GLN A 664 -31.05 22.14 5.88
C GLN A 664 -30.27 20.94 6.45
N THR A 665 -30.43 20.67 7.74
CA THR A 665 -29.78 19.54 8.44
C THR A 665 -30.75 18.38 8.59
N GLY A 666 -30.21 17.17 8.75
CA GLY A 666 -31.04 15.98 9.00
C GLY A 666 -31.95 16.14 10.22
N LEU A 667 -31.46 16.74 11.31
CA LEU A 667 -32.28 16.99 12.50
C LEU A 667 -33.34 18.09 12.25
N GLY A 668 -32.99 19.16 11.55
CA GLY A 668 -33.91 20.24 11.22
C GLY A 668 -35.07 19.77 10.35
N TYR A 669 -34.81 18.90 9.37
CA TYR A 669 -35.87 18.26 8.59
C TYR A 669 -36.87 17.52 9.49
N LEU A 670 -36.40 16.76 10.48
CA LEU A 670 -37.28 16.04 11.41
C LEU A 670 -38.10 17.00 12.29
N LEU A 671 -37.60 18.21 12.56
CA LEU A 671 -38.28 19.24 13.37
C LEU A 671 -39.34 20.03 12.59
N SER A 672 -39.12 20.32 11.31
CA SER A 672 -39.93 21.29 10.56
C SER A 672 -40.32 20.89 9.13
N ALA A 673 -40.02 19.65 8.71
CA ALA A 673 -40.27 19.17 7.34
C ALA A 673 -39.60 20.05 6.25
N GLY A 674 -38.42 20.62 6.56
CA GLY A 674 -37.68 21.50 5.66
C GLY A 674 -38.11 22.96 5.67
N GLN A 675 -39.01 23.36 6.59
CA GLN A 675 -39.33 24.77 6.83
C GLN A 675 -38.27 25.42 7.71
N MET A 676 -37.90 26.65 7.39
CA MET A 676 -36.94 27.45 8.15
C MET A 676 -37.37 27.58 9.63
N ILE A 677 -36.42 27.39 10.56
CA ILE A 677 -36.66 27.44 12.00
C ILE A 677 -35.91 28.64 12.59
N ARG A 678 -36.66 29.63 13.08
CA ARG A 678 -36.10 30.78 13.79
C ARG A 678 -35.53 30.40 15.16
N THR A 679 -34.59 31.19 15.68
CA THR A 679 -33.95 30.91 16.98
C THR A 679 -34.95 30.89 18.15
N ASP A 680 -35.98 31.74 18.12
CA ASP A 680 -37.05 31.80 19.12
C ASP A 680 -37.98 30.57 19.09
N GLU A 681 -38.22 29.99 17.91
CA GLU A 681 -39.10 28.82 17.73
C GLU A 681 -38.45 27.48 18.15
N LEU A 682 -37.12 27.40 18.24
CA LEU A 682 -36.41 26.14 18.45
C LEU A 682 -36.92 25.37 19.68
N ALA A 683 -37.12 26.08 20.80
CA ALA A 683 -37.58 25.47 22.05
C ALA A 683 -38.99 24.85 21.91
N ASP A 684 -39.88 25.51 21.18
CA ASP A 684 -41.24 25.02 20.92
C ASP A 684 -41.22 23.79 20.00
N ARG A 685 -40.40 23.82 18.94
CA ARG A 685 -40.22 22.68 18.02
C ARG A 685 -39.67 21.45 18.72
N LEU A 686 -38.68 21.61 19.60
CA LEU A 686 -38.12 20.53 20.41
C LEU A 686 -39.14 19.95 21.40
N ARG A 687 -39.93 20.80 22.06
CA ARG A 687 -41.04 20.36 22.93
C ARG A 687 -42.09 19.57 22.14
N ALA A 688 -42.44 20.03 20.95
CA ALA A 688 -43.36 19.31 20.07
C ALA A 688 -42.77 17.98 19.58
N LEU A 689 -41.46 17.88 19.35
CA LEU A 689 -40.79 16.63 18.96
C LEU A 689 -40.83 15.60 20.09
N LYS A 690 -40.51 16.03 21.32
CA LYS A 690 -40.59 15.19 22.53
C LYS A 690 -41.99 14.64 22.75
N GLY A 691 -43.03 15.47 22.62
CA GLY A 691 -44.41 15.07 22.91
C GLY A 691 -44.53 14.47 24.31
N ASP A 692 -45.23 13.34 24.41
CA ASP A 692 -45.44 12.62 25.67
C ASP A 692 -44.38 11.55 25.97
N CYS A 693 -43.28 11.50 25.21
CA CYS A 693 -42.25 10.49 25.41
C CYS A 693 -41.47 10.74 26.72
N PRO A 694 -41.56 9.85 27.73
CA PRO A 694 -40.90 10.04 29.03
C PRO A 694 -39.39 9.79 28.96
N HIS A 695 -38.92 9.14 27.91
CA HIS A 695 -37.53 8.73 27.71
C HIS A 695 -36.68 9.77 26.95
N MET A 696 -37.30 10.89 26.57
CA MET A 696 -36.63 12.04 25.98
C MET A 696 -36.50 13.18 26.99
N THR A 697 -35.27 13.66 27.21
CA THR A 697 -35.00 14.81 28.09
C THR A 697 -34.65 16.04 27.24
N LEU A 698 -35.27 17.18 27.55
CA LEU A 698 -34.88 18.48 27.00
C LEU A 698 -34.26 19.29 28.14
N SER A 699 -33.02 19.73 27.98
CA SER A 699 -32.35 20.59 28.96
C SER A 699 -31.53 21.67 28.25
N PRO A 700 -31.29 22.82 28.91
CA PRO A 700 -30.30 23.76 28.42
C PRO A 700 -28.92 23.10 28.36
N LEU A 701 -28.06 23.59 27.47
CA LEU A 701 -26.67 23.15 27.38
C LEU A 701 -25.96 23.39 28.72
N PRO A 702 -25.37 22.36 29.34
CA PRO A 702 -24.64 22.53 30.60
C PRO A 702 -23.49 23.52 30.46
N GLY A 703 -23.25 24.34 31.47
CA GLY A 703 -22.10 25.24 31.51
C GLY A 703 -20.78 24.46 31.48
N ALA A 704 -19.83 24.91 30.66
CA ALA A 704 -18.50 24.29 30.63
C ALA A 704 -17.76 24.55 31.96
N THR A 705 -17.04 23.54 32.46
CA THR A 705 -16.24 23.64 33.69
C THR A 705 -14.78 23.28 33.39
N ASP A 706 -13.85 23.81 34.19
CA ASP A 706 -12.42 23.47 34.11
C ASP A 706 -12.06 22.27 35.01
N SER A 707 -13.04 21.42 35.32
CA SER A 707 -12.79 20.18 36.05
C SER A 707 -11.93 19.24 35.21
N VAL A 708 -11.01 18.55 35.88
CA VAL A 708 -10.02 17.68 35.25
C VAL A 708 -10.27 16.24 35.70
N TYR A 709 -10.05 15.29 34.80
CA TYR A 709 -10.07 13.86 35.11
C TYR A 709 -8.79 13.47 35.88
N GLN A 710 -8.95 12.80 37.01
CA GLN A 710 -7.84 12.32 37.83
C GLN A 710 -7.81 10.78 37.72
N PRO A 711 -6.87 10.15 36.98
CA PRO A 711 -6.74 8.68 36.93
C PRO A 711 -6.27 8.08 38.27
N GLU A 712 -6.46 6.77 38.49
CA GLU A 712 -5.93 6.05 39.68
C GLU A 712 -4.55 5.55 39.26
N GLU A 713 -3.47 6.15 39.78
CA GLU A 713 -2.10 5.71 39.49
C GLU A 713 -1.75 4.48 40.35
N GLU A 714 -2.23 3.30 39.97
CA GLU A 714 -1.56 2.08 40.37
C GLU A 714 -0.49 1.78 39.32
N THR A 715 0.74 2.26 39.51
CA THR A 715 1.88 1.80 38.71
C THR A 715 2.23 0.40 39.19
N PRO A 716 1.97 -0.67 38.41
CA PRO A 716 2.38 -2.00 38.82
C PRO A 716 3.91 -2.03 38.93
N SER A 717 4.42 -2.57 40.05
CA SER A 717 5.86 -2.76 40.23
C SER A 717 6.36 -3.76 39.18
N LEU A 718 7.23 -3.32 38.27
CA LEU A 718 7.85 -4.19 37.27
C LEU A 718 8.91 -5.07 37.93
N ALA A 719 8.89 -6.37 37.63
CA ALA A 719 9.96 -7.28 38.01
C ALA A 719 11.22 -7.02 37.17
N PRO A 720 12.44 -7.27 37.70
CA PRO A 720 13.67 -7.14 36.93
C PRO A 720 13.71 -8.11 35.74
N ALA A 721 14.30 -7.67 34.62
CA ALA A 721 14.45 -8.50 33.43
C ALA A 721 15.26 -9.78 33.72
N LEU A 722 14.76 -10.93 33.25
CA LEU A 722 15.43 -12.22 33.40
C LEU A 722 16.73 -12.25 32.57
N ARG A 723 17.85 -12.63 33.19
CA ARG A 723 19.14 -12.78 32.51
C ARG A 723 19.40 -14.24 32.16
N PHE A 724 19.68 -14.51 30.88
CA PHE A 724 20.09 -15.84 30.44
C PHE A 724 21.56 -16.10 30.80
N GLY A 725 21.82 -17.14 31.60
CA GLY A 725 23.18 -17.54 32.01
C GLY A 725 23.78 -18.71 31.22
N GLY A 726 23.05 -19.26 30.24
CA GLY A 726 23.53 -20.36 29.40
C GLY A 726 24.43 -19.89 28.25
N LYS A 727 24.98 -20.86 27.50
CA LYS A 727 25.64 -20.61 26.21
C LYS A 727 24.71 -21.05 25.09
N VAL A 728 24.52 -20.21 24.07
CA VAL A 728 23.80 -20.60 22.84
C VAL A 728 24.77 -21.43 22.00
N ALA A 729 24.47 -22.71 21.79
CA ALA A 729 25.25 -23.57 20.90
C ALA A 729 25.12 -23.06 19.46
N ARG A 730 26.25 -22.63 18.87
CA ARG A 730 26.36 -22.19 17.47
C ARG A 730 27.34 -23.05 16.68
N ASP A 731 27.76 -24.17 17.25
CA ASP A 731 28.83 -25.02 16.73
C ASP A 731 28.33 -26.15 15.83
N TRP A 732 27.05 -26.17 15.42
CA TRP A 732 26.51 -27.17 14.50
C TRP A 732 25.91 -26.50 13.26
N TRP A 733 26.33 -26.91 12.07
CA TRP A 733 25.79 -26.42 10.80
C TRP A 733 25.89 -27.47 9.69
N ILE A 734 25.22 -27.19 8.57
CA ILE A 734 25.35 -27.95 7.32
C ILE A 734 26.29 -27.15 6.42
N SER A 735 27.39 -27.75 5.97
CA SER A 735 28.38 -27.18 5.08
C SER A 735 28.30 -27.86 3.71
N SER A 736 28.81 -27.20 2.67
CA SER A 736 29.04 -27.79 1.33
C SER A 736 30.48 -27.59 0.88
N TYR A 737 30.89 -28.27 -0.19
CA TYR A 737 32.21 -28.08 -0.80
C TYR A 737 32.47 -26.60 -1.14
N SER A 738 31.56 -25.94 -1.87
CA SER A 738 31.69 -24.53 -2.28
C SER A 738 31.80 -23.58 -1.08
N SER A 739 31.06 -23.86 0.01
CA SER A 739 31.13 -23.06 1.24
C SER A 739 32.53 -23.06 1.87
N MET A 740 33.32 -24.14 1.70
CA MET A 740 34.69 -24.24 2.23
C MET A 740 35.71 -23.42 1.42
N LEU A 741 35.42 -23.14 0.14
CA LEU A 741 36.30 -22.41 -0.78
C LEU A 741 36.07 -20.91 -0.79
N THR A 742 34.87 -20.43 -0.43
CA THR A 742 34.51 -19.00 -0.45
C THR A 742 35.48 -18.11 0.36
N GLY A 743 36.09 -18.63 1.43
CA GLY A 743 37.12 -17.93 2.21
C GLY A 743 38.54 -18.00 1.63
N ALA A 744 38.85 -19.03 0.84
CA ALA A 744 40.17 -19.31 0.26
C ALA A 744 40.52 -18.36 -0.91
N HIS A 745 39.55 -18.11 -1.80
CA HIS A 745 39.76 -17.28 -2.99
C HIS A 745 39.87 -15.77 -2.69
N MET A 746 39.33 -15.28 -1.57
CA MET A 746 39.48 -13.88 -1.16
C MET A 746 40.91 -13.55 -0.70
N VAL A 747 41.60 -14.49 -0.04
CA VAL A 747 42.97 -14.30 0.46
C VAL A 747 43.99 -14.30 -0.70
N ALA A 748 43.76 -15.12 -1.73
CA ALA A 748 44.63 -15.19 -2.91
C ALA A 748 44.59 -13.92 -3.79
N LYS A 749 43.44 -13.23 -3.90
CA LYS A 749 43.31 -11.97 -4.67
C LYS A 749 43.95 -10.76 -3.98
N ALA A 750 44.02 -10.74 -2.64
CA ALA A 750 44.63 -9.65 -1.88
C ALA A 750 46.16 -9.54 -2.08
N ALA A 751 46.82 -10.61 -2.53
CA ALA A 751 48.27 -10.63 -2.73
C ALA A 751 48.74 -10.10 -4.10
N LEU A 752 47.84 -9.83 -5.06
CA LEU A 752 48.19 -9.59 -6.48
C LEU A 752 47.58 -8.33 -7.12
N ALA A 753 46.87 -7.46 -6.39
CA ALA A 753 46.28 -6.22 -6.94
C ALA A 753 46.67 -4.96 -6.15
N PRO A 754 46.99 -3.82 -6.80
CA PRO A 754 47.15 -2.55 -6.09
C PRO A 754 45.78 -1.97 -5.73
N ALA A 755 45.53 -1.87 -4.42
CA ALA A 755 44.61 -0.94 -3.74
C ALA A 755 43.26 -0.63 -4.43
N GLU A 756 42.44 -1.63 -4.68
CA GLU A 756 40.97 -1.46 -4.71
C GLU A 756 40.37 -2.21 -3.52
N ARG A 757 39.46 -1.54 -2.80
CA ARG A 757 38.98 -1.88 -1.45
C ARG A 757 38.40 -3.31 -1.40
N PRO A 758 38.94 -4.22 -0.55
CA PRO A 758 38.38 -5.55 -0.39
C PRO A 758 37.06 -5.47 0.39
N ILE A 759 35.99 -6.00 -0.20
CA ILE A 759 34.72 -6.27 0.49
C ILE A 759 35.01 -7.36 1.53
N SER A 760 35.16 -6.99 2.79
CA SER A 760 35.37 -7.93 3.90
C SER A 760 34.04 -8.57 4.32
N LEU A 761 33.74 -9.76 3.78
CA LEU A 761 32.83 -10.69 4.41
C LEU A 761 33.58 -11.43 5.54
N VAL A 762 33.51 -10.92 6.77
CA VAL A 762 33.96 -11.68 7.97
C VAL A 762 32.97 -11.54 9.13
N ASP A 763 32.40 -12.68 9.50
CA ASP A 763 31.65 -13.05 10.71
C ASP A 763 30.15 -12.75 10.78
N GLY A 764 29.35 -13.77 10.44
CA GLY A 764 27.98 -13.91 10.97
C GLY A 764 27.02 -14.73 10.13
N ALA A 765 27.11 -14.66 8.79
CA ALA A 765 26.32 -15.50 7.90
C ALA A 765 27.11 -16.77 7.63
N VAL A 766 26.71 -17.88 8.25
CA VAL A 766 27.12 -19.21 7.78
C VAL A 766 26.56 -19.32 6.36
N PRO A 767 27.38 -19.57 5.32
CA PRO A 767 26.85 -19.84 3.98
C PRO A 767 25.86 -21.00 4.11
N SER A 768 24.61 -20.78 3.71
CA SER A 768 23.61 -21.85 3.71
C SER A 768 24.07 -22.93 2.73
N ALA A 769 24.03 -24.19 3.15
CA ALA A 769 24.27 -25.30 2.25
C ALA A 769 23.20 -25.30 1.15
N PRO A 770 23.56 -25.60 -0.10
CA PRO A 770 22.63 -25.59 -1.22
C PRO A 770 21.49 -26.59 -0.98
N GLU A 771 20.26 -26.18 -1.28
CA GLU A 771 19.09 -27.04 -1.14
C GLU A 771 18.95 -28.02 -2.31
N SER A 772 19.48 -27.66 -3.49
CA SER A 772 19.41 -28.44 -4.73
C SER A 772 20.77 -28.56 -5.46
N ALA A 773 20.90 -29.54 -6.35
CA ALA A 773 22.08 -29.70 -7.21
C ALA A 773 22.32 -28.48 -8.10
N THR A 774 21.24 -27.90 -8.63
CA THR A 774 21.28 -26.67 -9.43
C THR A 774 21.86 -25.49 -8.65
N GLU A 775 21.50 -25.34 -7.38
CA GLU A 775 22.03 -24.28 -6.52
C GLU A 775 23.52 -24.51 -6.18
N GLU A 776 23.94 -25.76 -5.97
CA GLU A 776 25.36 -26.10 -5.77
C GLU A 776 26.19 -25.74 -7.01
N GLN A 777 25.72 -26.10 -8.21
CA GLN A 777 26.35 -25.78 -9.49
C GLN A 777 26.47 -24.26 -9.71
N LEU A 778 25.39 -23.50 -9.42
CA LEU A 778 25.41 -22.03 -9.52
C LEU A 778 26.47 -21.40 -8.61
N GLN A 779 26.58 -21.86 -7.36
CA GLN A 779 27.58 -21.37 -6.41
C GLN A 779 29.01 -21.74 -6.86
N GLU A 780 29.21 -22.97 -7.32
CA GLU A 780 30.50 -23.45 -7.82
C GLU A 780 30.97 -22.62 -9.02
N ILE A 781 30.14 -22.49 -10.06
CA ILE A 781 30.47 -21.76 -11.28
C ILE A 781 30.64 -20.25 -11.01
N ALA A 782 29.87 -19.66 -10.08
CA ALA A 782 30.07 -18.25 -9.69
C ALA A 782 31.46 -18.03 -9.06
N THR A 783 31.97 -19.02 -8.33
CA THR A 783 33.33 -19.00 -7.75
C THR A 783 34.39 -19.10 -8.85
N GLU A 784 34.12 -19.89 -9.90
CA GLU A 784 35.00 -20.06 -11.07
C GLU A 784 34.99 -18.84 -12.02
N ALA A 785 33.84 -18.19 -12.22
CA ALA A 785 33.70 -17.06 -13.15
C ALA A 785 34.48 -15.81 -12.72
N ALA A 786 34.84 -15.71 -11.44
CA ALA A 786 35.58 -14.57 -10.89
C ALA A 786 37.05 -14.45 -11.39
N THR A 787 37.56 -15.42 -12.16
CA THR A 787 38.97 -15.51 -12.59
C THR A 787 39.23 -15.39 -14.10
N THR A 788 38.21 -15.35 -14.97
CA THR A 788 38.42 -15.41 -16.44
C THR A 788 37.93 -14.14 -17.18
N ARG A 789 38.66 -13.72 -18.23
CA ARG A 789 38.34 -12.57 -19.11
C ARG A 789 37.89 -13.02 -20.52
N ASP A 790 37.03 -12.23 -21.15
CA ASP A 790 36.37 -12.51 -22.43
C ASP A 790 37.26 -12.35 -23.68
N VAL A 791 37.12 -13.29 -24.62
CA VAL A 791 37.48 -13.17 -26.05
C VAL A 791 36.46 -14.02 -26.84
N MET A 792 35.92 -13.47 -27.94
CA MET A 792 34.94 -14.12 -28.82
C MET A 792 35.61 -14.73 -30.07
N GLY A 793 35.32 -16.00 -30.37
CA GLY A 793 35.66 -16.69 -31.62
C GLY A 793 34.53 -16.65 -32.66
N ALA A 794 34.83 -17.04 -33.90
CA ALA A 794 34.00 -16.78 -35.10
C ALA A 794 33.34 -18.02 -35.73
N GLU A 795 33.38 -19.20 -35.10
CA GLU A 795 32.71 -20.41 -35.59
C GLU A 795 31.70 -20.93 -34.53
N ALA A 796 30.62 -21.60 -34.93
CA ALA A 796 29.60 -22.10 -34.00
C ALA A 796 29.99 -23.48 -33.44
N SER A 797 30.84 -23.51 -32.40
CA SER A 797 31.25 -24.73 -31.68
C SER A 797 30.84 -24.69 -30.20
N ILE A 798 30.91 -25.83 -29.50
CA ILE A 798 30.75 -25.90 -28.03
C ILE A 798 31.79 -25.02 -27.30
N HIS A 799 32.93 -24.75 -27.94
CA HIS A 799 33.94 -23.83 -27.41
C HIS A 799 33.46 -22.37 -27.34
N ASP A 800 32.57 -21.97 -28.25
CA ASP A 800 31.97 -20.63 -28.35
C ASP A 800 30.68 -20.49 -27.53
N PHE A 801 30.19 -21.60 -26.94
CA PHE A 801 29.03 -21.58 -26.05
C PHE A 801 29.27 -20.60 -24.87
N PRO A 802 28.30 -19.77 -24.47
CA PRO A 802 28.51 -18.72 -23.47
C PRO A 802 29.07 -19.24 -22.15
N ARG A 803 29.77 -18.38 -21.42
CA ARG A 803 30.44 -18.70 -20.15
C ARG A 803 29.63 -18.13 -18.98
N GLY A 804 29.80 -18.73 -17.81
CA GLY A 804 29.20 -18.25 -16.56
C GLY A 804 28.19 -19.24 -15.96
N PRO A 805 27.55 -18.84 -14.85
CA PRO A 805 26.68 -19.72 -14.07
C PRO A 805 25.46 -20.21 -14.84
N ASP A 806 24.75 -19.34 -15.56
CA ASP A 806 23.52 -19.72 -16.27
C ASP A 806 23.79 -20.68 -17.45
N PRO A 807 24.77 -20.44 -18.34
CA PRO A 807 25.12 -21.40 -19.40
C PRO A 807 25.65 -22.72 -18.85
N GLY A 808 26.47 -22.71 -17.78
CA GLY A 808 27.00 -23.93 -17.18
C GLY A 808 25.89 -24.79 -16.58
N THR A 809 25.00 -24.19 -15.80
CA THR A 809 23.83 -24.87 -15.21
C THR A 809 22.90 -25.42 -16.29
N PHE A 810 22.75 -24.73 -17.43
CA PHE A 810 22.01 -25.25 -18.59
C PHE A 810 22.61 -26.56 -19.12
N LEU A 811 23.94 -26.65 -19.28
CA LEU A 811 24.60 -27.86 -19.77
C LEU A 811 24.44 -29.04 -18.79
N HIS A 812 24.50 -28.79 -17.48
CA HIS A 812 24.23 -29.82 -16.47
C HIS A 812 22.78 -30.31 -16.55
N GLY A 813 21.81 -29.39 -16.55
CA GLY A 813 20.40 -29.76 -16.70
C GLY A 813 20.08 -30.45 -18.03
N LEU A 814 20.84 -30.17 -19.10
CA LEU A 814 20.71 -30.89 -20.37
C LEU A 814 21.17 -32.36 -20.24
N LEU A 815 22.23 -32.62 -19.48
CA LEU A 815 22.74 -33.98 -19.23
C LEU A 815 21.85 -34.75 -18.25
N GLU A 816 21.29 -34.07 -17.26
CA GLU A 816 20.25 -34.61 -16.38
C GLU A 816 19.00 -35.00 -17.18
N TRP A 817 18.50 -34.10 -18.03
CA TRP A 817 17.41 -34.40 -18.97
C TRP A 817 17.75 -35.59 -19.87
N ALA A 818 19.00 -35.71 -20.32
CA ALA A 818 19.45 -36.85 -21.11
C ALA A 818 19.49 -38.15 -20.29
N ALA A 819 19.89 -38.09 -19.02
CA ALA A 819 19.88 -39.21 -18.09
C ALA A 819 18.45 -39.71 -17.81
N ASP A 820 17.50 -38.81 -17.60
CA ASP A 820 16.08 -39.14 -17.37
C ASP A 820 15.42 -39.84 -18.57
N ARG A 821 15.81 -39.42 -19.78
CA ARG A 821 15.33 -40.04 -21.02
C ARG A 821 16.02 -41.36 -21.32
N GLY A 822 17.20 -41.58 -20.77
CA GLY A 822 18.05 -42.74 -21.04
C GLY A 822 19.13 -42.40 -22.05
N PHE A 823 20.40 -42.39 -21.59
CA PHE A 823 21.55 -42.10 -22.46
C PHE A 823 21.62 -43.03 -23.68
N SER A 824 21.26 -44.31 -23.51
CA SER A 824 21.32 -45.28 -24.60
C SER A 824 20.29 -45.06 -25.70
N ASP A 825 19.07 -44.59 -25.37
CA ASP A 825 18.05 -44.29 -26.38
C ASP A 825 18.42 -43.03 -27.15
N LEU A 826 18.87 -41.98 -26.45
CA LEU A 826 19.33 -40.74 -27.06
C LEU A 826 20.53 -40.95 -27.99
N ALA A 827 21.50 -41.78 -27.60
CA ALA A 827 22.67 -42.06 -28.42
C ALA A 827 22.34 -42.89 -29.68
N ARG A 828 21.34 -43.78 -29.62
CA ARG A 828 20.94 -44.67 -30.73
C ARG A 828 19.92 -44.04 -31.67
N ASN A 829 19.05 -43.17 -31.16
CA ASN A 829 17.91 -42.58 -31.88
C ASN A 829 17.85 -41.05 -31.76
N PRO A 830 18.93 -40.29 -32.08
CA PRO A 830 18.97 -38.83 -31.86
C PRO A 830 17.83 -38.08 -32.59
N CYS A 831 17.49 -38.48 -33.81
CA CYS A 831 16.40 -37.85 -34.60
C CYS A 831 15.01 -37.96 -33.95
N ARG A 832 14.79 -38.92 -33.04
CA ARG A 832 13.53 -39.05 -32.31
C ARG A 832 13.34 -37.95 -31.26
N HIS A 833 14.45 -37.38 -30.80
CA HIS A 833 14.49 -36.43 -29.69
C HIS A 833 14.81 -34.99 -30.12
N GLU A 834 15.15 -34.73 -31.39
CA GLU A 834 15.40 -33.38 -31.95
C GLU A 834 14.32 -32.36 -31.53
N LYS A 835 13.05 -32.68 -31.74
CA LYS A 835 11.93 -31.79 -31.33
C LYS A 835 11.86 -31.53 -29.83
N GLN A 836 12.26 -32.52 -29.01
CA GLN A 836 12.24 -32.39 -27.56
C GLN A 836 13.43 -31.59 -27.06
N LEU A 837 14.61 -31.77 -27.68
CA LEU A 837 15.81 -30.99 -27.42
C LEU A 837 15.60 -29.52 -27.80
N ALA A 838 15.06 -29.25 -28.99
CA ALA A 838 14.71 -27.90 -29.42
C ALA A 838 13.73 -27.23 -28.44
N ALA A 839 12.67 -27.94 -28.04
CA ALA A 839 11.71 -27.44 -27.04
C ALA A 839 12.34 -27.24 -25.65
N TYR A 840 13.35 -28.02 -25.27
CA TYR A 840 14.08 -27.83 -24.02
C TYR A 840 14.93 -26.56 -24.06
N CYS A 841 15.67 -26.33 -25.15
CA CYS A 841 16.46 -25.13 -25.36
C CYS A 841 15.60 -23.87 -25.42
N GLU A 842 14.47 -23.89 -26.15
CA GLU A 842 13.56 -22.74 -26.26
C GLU A 842 12.96 -22.32 -24.91
N ARG A 843 12.58 -23.29 -24.05
CA ARG A 843 11.99 -22.99 -22.73
C ARG A 843 12.97 -22.36 -21.74
N ARG A 844 14.27 -22.50 -21.98
CA ARG A 844 15.35 -22.03 -21.11
C ARG A 844 16.10 -20.84 -21.74
N ASP A 845 15.54 -20.20 -22.77
CA ASP A 845 16.11 -19.06 -23.51
C ASP A 845 17.42 -19.35 -24.27
N TRP A 846 17.65 -20.61 -24.66
CA TRP A 846 18.85 -21.07 -25.41
C TRP A 846 18.53 -21.54 -26.85
N GLY A 847 17.44 -21.05 -27.45
CA GLY A 847 16.95 -21.48 -28.77
C GLY A 847 17.96 -21.31 -29.91
N ASP A 848 18.77 -20.25 -29.89
CA ASP A 848 19.77 -19.98 -30.93
C ASP A 848 20.89 -21.03 -31.00
N TRP A 849 21.07 -21.83 -29.93
CA TRP A 849 22.12 -22.84 -29.81
C TRP A 849 21.65 -24.27 -30.13
N VAL A 850 20.39 -24.46 -30.51
CA VAL A 850 19.84 -25.77 -30.89
C VAL A 850 20.70 -26.51 -31.93
N PRO A 851 21.17 -25.87 -33.03
CA PRO A 851 21.98 -26.57 -34.02
C PRO A 851 23.31 -27.12 -33.47
N VAL A 852 23.90 -26.40 -32.52
CA VAL A 852 25.14 -26.83 -31.84
C VAL A 852 24.84 -27.99 -30.89
N MET A 853 23.76 -27.90 -30.11
CA MET A 853 23.36 -28.94 -29.15
C MET A 853 22.93 -30.24 -29.83
N GLU A 854 22.24 -30.16 -30.97
CA GLU A 854 21.82 -31.33 -31.79
C GLU A 854 23.01 -32.13 -32.30
N THR A 855 24.16 -31.47 -32.54
CA THR A 855 25.39 -32.14 -32.98
C THR A 855 26.24 -32.59 -31.78
N TRP A 856 26.40 -31.71 -30.78
CA TRP A 856 27.29 -31.91 -29.66
C TRP A 856 26.81 -33.01 -28.70
N LEU A 857 25.52 -33.04 -28.33
CA LEU A 857 25.01 -33.99 -27.34
C LEU A 857 25.13 -35.45 -27.82
N PRO A 858 24.72 -35.84 -29.04
CA PRO A 858 24.93 -37.19 -29.53
C PRO A 858 26.41 -37.56 -29.63
N HIS A 859 27.26 -36.60 -30.03
CA HIS A 859 28.71 -36.81 -30.09
C HIS A 859 29.26 -37.12 -28.70
N LEU A 860 28.97 -36.28 -27.70
CA LEU A 860 29.36 -36.48 -26.30
C LEU A 860 28.95 -37.86 -25.77
N LEU A 861 27.71 -38.29 -26.03
CA LEU A 861 27.21 -39.58 -25.54
C LEU A 861 27.94 -40.77 -26.17
N GLN A 862 28.49 -40.63 -27.37
CA GLN A 862 29.24 -41.67 -28.07
C GLN A 862 30.75 -41.59 -27.84
N THR A 863 31.25 -40.49 -27.26
CA THR A 863 32.68 -40.33 -26.97
C THR A 863 33.14 -41.37 -25.93
N PRO A 864 34.18 -42.15 -26.25
CA PRO A 864 34.80 -43.06 -25.29
C PRO A 864 35.33 -42.30 -24.06
N LEU A 865 34.96 -42.75 -22.87
CA LEU A 865 35.57 -42.31 -21.61
C LEU A 865 36.69 -43.31 -21.28
N LEU A 866 37.93 -42.85 -21.31
CA LEU A 866 39.09 -43.66 -20.97
C LEU A 866 39.10 -43.96 -19.47
N LEU A 867 38.92 -45.23 -19.11
CA LEU A 867 38.98 -45.68 -17.72
C LEU A 867 40.44 -45.82 -17.25
N LEU A 868 40.66 -45.72 -15.95
CA LEU A 868 41.96 -45.57 -15.28
C LEU A 868 42.98 -46.71 -15.46
N SER A 869 42.63 -47.84 -16.08
CA SER A 869 43.57 -48.95 -16.29
C SER A 869 43.40 -49.61 -17.66
N HIS A 870 44.53 -50.05 -18.24
CA HIS A 870 44.60 -50.64 -19.58
C HIS A 870 43.75 -51.90 -19.77
N ASP A 871 43.37 -52.59 -18.69
CA ASP A 871 42.52 -53.79 -18.72
C ASP A 871 41.00 -53.49 -18.63
N GLN A 872 40.59 -52.22 -18.43
CA GLN A 872 39.18 -51.87 -18.16
C GLN A 872 38.37 -51.44 -19.38
N GLY A 873 38.99 -51.31 -20.56
CA GLY A 873 38.31 -50.84 -21.76
C GLY A 873 37.84 -49.38 -21.68
N ALA A 874 37.21 -48.88 -22.75
CA ALA A 874 36.57 -47.57 -22.77
C ALA A 874 35.05 -47.75 -22.66
N VAL A 875 34.38 -46.87 -21.91
CA VAL A 875 32.92 -46.86 -21.75
C VAL A 875 32.36 -45.59 -22.35
N THR A 876 31.21 -45.64 -23.02
CA THR A 876 30.51 -44.44 -23.49
C THR A 876 29.25 -44.23 -22.67
N LEU A 877 28.81 -42.98 -22.48
CA LEU A 877 27.55 -42.70 -21.78
C LEU A 877 26.37 -43.37 -22.49
N GLY A 878 26.36 -43.38 -23.82
CA GLY A 878 25.35 -44.05 -24.65
C GLY A 878 25.34 -45.58 -24.55
N SER A 879 26.36 -46.19 -23.93
CA SER A 879 26.38 -47.64 -23.67
C SER A 879 25.77 -48.01 -22.32
N LEU A 880 25.51 -47.03 -21.43
CA LEU A 880 24.95 -47.26 -20.11
C LEU A 880 23.44 -47.53 -20.19
N SER A 881 23.00 -48.65 -19.65
CA SER A 881 21.58 -48.92 -19.40
C SER A 881 21.07 -48.13 -18.19
N ASN A 882 19.77 -47.81 -18.18
CA ASN A 882 19.15 -47.01 -17.11
C ASN A 882 19.32 -47.62 -15.71
N ASP A 883 19.46 -48.95 -15.59
CA ASP A 883 19.69 -49.63 -14.30
C ASP A 883 21.15 -49.57 -13.82
N CYS A 884 22.06 -49.01 -14.63
CA CYS A 884 23.49 -48.98 -14.37
C CYS A 884 24.01 -47.58 -14.03
N TYR A 885 23.15 -46.59 -13.84
CA TYR A 885 23.55 -45.27 -13.37
C TYR A 885 22.48 -44.60 -12.50
N GLN A 886 22.91 -43.60 -11.74
CA GLN A 886 22.07 -42.69 -10.99
C GLN A 886 22.58 -41.27 -11.24
N ALA A 887 21.74 -40.42 -11.84
CA ALA A 887 22.00 -38.99 -11.96
C ALA A 887 21.69 -38.27 -10.64
N GLU A 888 22.40 -37.17 -10.39
CA GLU A 888 22.24 -36.28 -9.24
C GLU A 888 22.11 -37.01 -7.89
N LEU A 889 23.12 -37.81 -7.55
CA LEU A 889 23.12 -38.52 -6.27
C LEU A 889 23.45 -37.56 -5.12
N GLU A 890 22.42 -37.19 -4.36
CA GLU A 890 22.57 -36.43 -3.11
C GLU A 890 23.22 -37.29 -2.01
N PHE A 891 24.13 -36.69 -1.24
CA PHE A 891 24.68 -37.31 -0.03
C PHE A 891 24.81 -36.34 1.14
N MET A 892 24.82 -36.91 2.34
CA MET A 892 25.05 -36.21 3.61
C MET A 892 26.09 -36.96 4.45
N LEU A 893 27.23 -36.32 4.70
CA LEU A 893 28.31 -36.85 5.54
C LEU A 893 28.28 -36.18 6.91
N ALA A 894 28.03 -36.95 7.97
CA ALA A 894 28.20 -36.46 9.34
C ALA A 894 29.68 -36.12 9.59
N ALA A 895 29.93 -34.91 10.11
CA ALA A 895 31.24 -34.40 10.49
C ALA A 895 31.25 -34.09 12.00
N HIS A 896 32.14 -34.76 12.74
CA HIS A 896 32.28 -34.59 14.18
C HIS A 896 33.56 -33.81 14.52
N ARG A 897 33.47 -32.47 14.50
CA ARG A 897 34.60 -31.55 14.76
C ARG A 897 35.84 -31.86 13.91
N VAL A 898 35.64 -32.02 12.60
CA VAL A 898 36.71 -32.25 11.63
C VAL A 898 37.44 -30.93 11.38
N ASP A 899 38.74 -30.89 11.63
CA ASP A 899 39.58 -29.72 11.36
C ASP A 899 39.81 -29.60 9.84
N ALA A 900 39.30 -28.55 9.20
CA ALA A 900 39.43 -28.35 7.76
C ALA A 900 40.90 -28.22 7.30
N ARG A 901 41.79 -27.68 8.13
CA ARG A 901 43.22 -27.56 7.81
C ARG A 901 43.89 -28.93 7.83
N ALA A 902 43.57 -29.76 8.81
CA ALA A 902 44.11 -31.10 8.91
C ALA A 902 43.57 -32.02 7.79
N LEU A 903 42.30 -31.83 7.40
CA LEU A 903 41.70 -32.44 6.21
C LEU A 903 42.48 -32.05 4.94
N ASP A 904 42.70 -30.75 4.74
CA ASP A 904 43.44 -30.21 3.59
C ASP A 904 44.85 -30.78 3.48
N GLN A 905 45.61 -30.77 4.58
CA GLN A 905 46.96 -31.33 4.63
C GLN A 905 47.00 -32.83 4.30
N THR A 906 45.98 -33.58 4.73
CA THR A 906 45.91 -35.02 4.48
C THR A 906 45.65 -35.31 3.00
N ILE A 907 44.75 -34.54 2.39
CA ILE A 907 44.42 -34.67 0.96
C ILE A 907 45.60 -34.23 0.09
N THR A 908 46.17 -33.06 0.34
CA THR A 908 47.28 -32.51 -0.46
C THR A 908 48.56 -33.35 -0.44
N ARG A 909 48.78 -34.15 0.62
CA ARG A 909 49.89 -35.12 0.66
C ARG A 909 49.63 -36.37 -0.17
N ALA A 910 48.38 -36.81 -0.24
CA ALA A 910 48.00 -38.02 -0.95
C ALA A 910 47.70 -37.76 -2.44
N VAL A 911 47.24 -36.55 -2.76
CA VAL A 911 46.73 -36.14 -4.07
C VAL A 911 47.51 -34.91 -4.56
N PHE A 912 48.21 -35.07 -5.69
CA PHE A 912 49.13 -34.08 -6.26
C PHE A 912 50.22 -33.57 -5.28
N PRO A 913 51.05 -34.44 -4.69
CA PRO A 913 52.02 -34.03 -3.67
C PRO A 913 52.96 -32.93 -4.18
N GLY A 914 53.07 -31.83 -3.42
CA GLY A 914 53.94 -30.70 -3.74
C GLY A 914 53.39 -29.70 -4.79
N ALA A 915 52.19 -29.91 -5.32
CA ALA A 915 51.56 -28.98 -6.26
C ALA A 915 50.89 -27.79 -5.54
N VAL A 916 51.09 -26.59 -6.07
CA VAL A 916 50.53 -25.31 -5.57
C VAL A 916 49.02 -25.27 -5.81
N ARG A 917 48.24 -24.89 -4.78
CA ARG A 917 46.78 -24.72 -4.85
C ARG A 917 46.28 -23.76 -3.74
N PRO A 918 45.07 -23.18 -3.84
CA PRO A 918 44.51 -22.32 -2.79
C PRO A 918 44.33 -23.04 -1.44
N GLU A 919 44.65 -22.39 -0.33
CA GLU A 919 44.47 -22.95 1.04
C GLU A 919 43.01 -22.86 1.50
N LEU A 920 42.48 -23.90 2.16
CA LEU A 920 41.12 -23.88 2.70
C LEU A 920 40.98 -22.92 3.89
N ASN A 921 39.76 -22.39 4.09
CA ASN A 921 39.45 -21.54 5.23
C ASN A 921 39.59 -22.30 6.57
N GLN A 922 40.10 -21.63 7.62
CA GLN A 922 40.44 -22.23 8.92
C GLN A 922 39.22 -22.46 9.82
N ALA A 923 38.23 -23.23 9.35
CA ALA A 923 37.01 -23.56 10.10
C ALA A 923 36.99 -25.04 10.57
N ASN A 924 36.39 -25.30 11.74
CA ASN A 924 36.12 -26.67 12.21
C ASN A 924 34.79 -27.14 11.64
N LEU A 925 34.74 -28.16 10.79
CA LEU A 925 33.49 -28.73 10.30
C LEU A 925 32.79 -29.53 11.41
N ASN A 926 31.64 -29.06 11.88
CA ASN A 926 30.85 -29.78 12.87
C ASN A 926 29.35 -29.74 12.51
N GLY A 927 28.78 -30.91 12.26
CA GLY A 927 27.42 -31.10 11.78
C GLY A 927 27.36 -32.03 10.57
N MET A 928 26.95 -31.52 9.41
CA MET A 928 26.82 -32.30 8.18
C MET A 928 27.55 -31.63 7.00
N VAL A 929 28.08 -32.43 6.08
CA VAL A 929 28.56 -31.99 4.77
C VAL A 929 27.62 -32.53 3.70
N LYS A 930 26.96 -31.63 2.98
CA LYS A 930 26.06 -31.95 1.87
C LYS A 930 26.80 -31.80 0.54
N GLY A 931 26.44 -32.62 -0.44
CA GLY A 931 26.85 -32.45 -1.83
C GLY A 931 26.03 -33.31 -2.79
N PHE A 932 26.09 -32.97 -4.06
CA PHE A 932 25.45 -33.67 -5.16
C PHE A 932 26.50 -34.20 -6.14
N ILE A 933 26.40 -35.48 -6.50
CA ILE A 933 27.26 -36.09 -7.52
C ILE A 933 26.47 -36.13 -8.84
N ASP A 934 26.99 -35.49 -9.90
CA ASP A 934 26.31 -35.39 -11.19
C ASP A 934 25.87 -36.76 -11.74
N LEU A 935 26.79 -37.74 -11.77
CA LEU A 935 26.47 -39.09 -12.21
C LEU A 935 27.30 -40.15 -11.46
N VAL A 936 26.62 -41.16 -10.91
CA VAL A 936 27.26 -42.41 -10.45
C VAL A 936 26.86 -43.52 -11.40
N PHE A 937 27.83 -44.25 -11.97
CA PHE A 937 27.53 -45.38 -12.85
C PHE A 937 28.32 -46.63 -12.51
N CYS A 938 27.78 -47.79 -12.87
CA CYS A 938 28.37 -49.10 -12.66
C CYS A 938 28.77 -49.73 -14.01
N HIS A 939 30.03 -50.13 -14.12
CA HIS A 939 30.56 -50.85 -15.27
C HIS A 939 31.41 -52.04 -14.80
N GLN A 940 31.09 -53.26 -15.25
CA GLN A 940 31.82 -54.49 -14.86
C GLN A 940 31.98 -54.65 -13.33
N GLU A 941 30.88 -54.48 -12.57
CA GLU A 941 30.85 -54.52 -11.09
C GLU A 941 31.68 -53.43 -10.38
N ARG A 942 32.14 -52.40 -11.10
CA ARG A 942 32.86 -51.25 -10.55
C ARG A 942 32.00 -49.99 -10.64
N TYR A 943 31.93 -49.24 -9.54
CA TYR A 943 31.19 -47.98 -9.43
C TYR A 943 32.12 -46.78 -9.61
N TYR A 944 31.72 -45.84 -10.45
CA TYR A 944 32.47 -44.64 -10.79
C TYR A 944 31.67 -43.39 -10.41
N VAL A 945 32.39 -42.38 -9.94
CA VAL A 945 31.89 -41.00 -9.83
C VAL A 945 32.23 -40.30 -11.14
N LEU A 946 31.25 -39.66 -11.78
CA LEU A 946 31.45 -38.80 -12.94
C LEU A 946 30.89 -37.42 -12.62
N ASP A 947 31.72 -36.42 -12.83
CA ASP A 947 31.39 -35.01 -12.59
C ASP A 947 31.57 -34.21 -13.88
N TYR A 948 30.56 -33.43 -14.26
CA TYR A 948 30.57 -32.64 -15.48
C TYR A 948 31.16 -31.26 -15.19
N LYS A 949 32.02 -30.78 -16.09
CA LYS A 949 32.68 -29.49 -15.95
C LYS A 949 32.56 -28.66 -17.21
N SER A 950 31.84 -27.55 -17.11
CA SER A 950 31.67 -26.59 -18.21
C SER A 950 32.85 -25.62 -18.38
N ASN A 951 33.91 -25.77 -17.57
CA ASN A 951 35.07 -24.88 -17.50
C ASN A 951 35.64 -24.55 -18.88
N TYR A 952 35.95 -23.27 -19.08
CA TYR A 952 36.61 -22.79 -20.27
C TYR A 952 38.12 -22.77 -20.09
N LEU A 953 38.83 -23.66 -20.78
CA LEU A 953 40.31 -23.73 -20.74
C LEU A 953 41.00 -23.04 -21.92
N GLY A 954 40.24 -22.64 -22.94
CA GLY A 954 40.73 -21.95 -24.14
C GLY A 954 39.84 -22.15 -25.37
N GLU A 955 40.23 -21.52 -26.47
CA GLU A 955 39.39 -21.29 -27.68
C GLU A 955 39.14 -22.54 -28.53
N ASN A 956 39.85 -23.65 -28.29
CA ASN A 956 39.70 -24.87 -29.10
C ASN A 956 40.13 -26.13 -28.33
N GLN A 957 39.92 -27.28 -28.95
CA GLN A 957 40.26 -28.61 -28.42
C GLN A 957 41.70 -28.74 -27.88
N ARG A 958 42.70 -27.99 -28.40
CA ARG A 958 44.09 -28.08 -27.94
C ARG A 958 44.28 -27.50 -26.54
N ALA A 959 43.35 -26.65 -26.10
CA ALA A 959 43.37 -26.08 -24.76
C ALA A 959 43.03 -27.11 -23.66
N TYR A 960 42.34 -28.20 -24.01
CA TYR A 960 41.91 -29.25 -23.09
C TYR A 960 42.93 -30.40 -23.04
N SER A 961 44.22 -30.06 -22.91
CA SER A 961 45.28 -31.04 -22.69
C SER A 961 45.24 -31.62 -21.28
N ALA A 962 45.77 -32.82 -21.06
CA ALA A 962 45.85 -33.43 -19.73
C ALA A 962 46.54 -32.52 -18.69
N LYS A 963 47.55 -31.74 -19.12
CA LYS A 963 48.24 -30.77 -18.26
C LYS A 963 47.35 -29.58 -17.90
N ALA A 964 46.56 -29.06 -18.85
CA ALA A 964 45.65 -27.94 -18.61
C ALA A 964 44.49 -28.35 -17.69
N MET A 965 43.90 -29.54 -17.93
CA MET A 965 42.86 -30.08 -17.05
C MET A 965 43.41 -30.31 -15.64
N ALA A 966 44.60 -30.88 -15.48
CA ALA A 966 45.24 -31.05 -14.16
C ALA A 966 45.51 -29.71 -13.46
N ALA A 967 45.83 -28.63 -14.19
CA ALA A 967 45.97 -27.30 -13.62
C ALA A 967 44.62 -26.76 -13.13
N ALA A 968 43.55 -26.91 -13.90
CA ALA A 968 42.20 -26.52 -13.51
C ALA A 968 41.70 -27.28 -12.27
N MET A 969 42.02 -28.59 -12.16
CA MET A 969 41.71 -29.39 -10.96
C MET A 969 42.34 -28.80 -9.68
N LEU A 970 43.56 -28.25 -9.78
CA LEU A 970 44.26 -27.63 -8.65
C LEU A 970 43.78 -26.21 -8.37
N GLU A 971 43.51 -25.42 -9.41
CA GLU A 971 43.07 -24.03 -9.30
C GLU A 971 41.72 -23.92 -8.59
N HIS A 972 40.76 -24.77 -8.96
CA HIS A 972 39.40 -24.77 -8.42
C HIS A 972 39.21 -25.73 -7.25
N ARG A 973 40.28 -26.38 -6.77
CA ARG A 973 40.27 -27.36 -5.66
C ARG A 973 39.37 -28.59 -5.86
N TYR A 974 39.12 -28.99 -7.11
CA TYR A 974 38.36 -30.21 -7.43
C TYR A 974 38.99 -31.47 -6.82
N ASP A 975 40.28 -31.42 -6.49
CA ASP A 975 40.97 -32.44 -5.69
C ASP A 975 40.29 -32.76 -4.35
N LEU A 976 39.79 -31.74 -3.67
CA LEU A 976 39.01 -31.90 -2.46
C LEU A 976 37.62 -32.48 -2.77
N GLN A 977 36.94 -31.95 -3.79
CA GLN A 977 35.60 -32.35 -4.19
C GLN A 977 35.53 -33.85 -4.49
N TYR A 978 36.38 -34.35 -5.37
CA TYR A 978 36.32 -35.75 -5.78
C TYR A 978 36.70 -36.72 -4.66
N VAL A 979 37.57 -36.31 -3.72
CA VAL A 979 37.90 -37.12 -2.54
C VAL A 979 36.68 -37.22 -1.61
N LEU A 980 35.94 -36.12 -1.42
CA LEU A 980 34.69 -36.13 -0.65
C LEU A 980 33.60 -36.97 -1.34
N TYR A 981 33.48 -36.89 -2.66
CA TYR A 981 32.52 -37.71 -3.44
C TYR A 981 32.89 -39.20 -3.39
N THR A 982 34.19 -39.51 -3.47
CA THR A 982 34.71 -40.88 -3.29
C THR A 982 34.38 -41.40 -1.89
N LEU A 983 34.55 -40.58 -0.85
CA LEU A 983 34.20 -40.94 0.53
C LEU A 983 32.69 -41.18 0.69
N ALA A 984 31.85 -40.33 0.09
CA ALA A 984 30.41 -40.49 0.08
C ALA A 984 29.99 -41.80 -0.60
N LEU A 985 30.50 -42.06 -1.80
CA LEU A 985 30.23 -43.30 -2.53
C LEU A 985 30.77 -44.52 -1.79
N HIS A 986 31.97 -44.45 -1.21
CA HIS A 986 32.54 -45.51 -0.37
C HIS A 986 31.60 -45.89 0.78
N ARG A 987 31.10 -44.90 1.54
CA ARG A 987 30.16 -45.13 2.64
C ARG A 987 28.84 -45.71 2.16
N LEU A 988 28.31 -45.22 1.04
CA LEU A 988 27.07 -45.73 0.45
C LEU A 988 27.22 -47.20 0.03
N LEU A 989 28.26 -47.54 -0.72
CA LEU A 989 28.51 -48.90 -1.19
C LEU A 989 28.76 -49.85 -0.02
N LYS A 990 29.55 -49.43 0.98
CA LYS A 990 29.78 -50.20 2.21
C LYS A 990 28.50 -50.47 3.01
N ALA A 991 27.50 -49.57 2.92
CA ALA A 991 26.21 -49.75 3.58
C ALA A 991 25.21 -50.61 2.77
N ARG A 992 25.36 -50.66 1.43
CA ARG A 992 24.41 -51.32 0.52
C ARG A 992 24.86 -52.68 0.02
N LEU A 993 26.17 -52.90 -0.12
CA LEU A 993 26.76 -54.14 -0.63
C LEU A 993 27.31 -54.98 0.54
N PRO A 994 26.79 -56.20 0.78
CA PRO A 994 27.22 -57.05 1.90
C PRO A 994 28.71 -57.42 1.89
N ASP A 995 29.30 -57.65 0.70
CA ASP A 995 30.69 -58.06 0.52
C ASP A 995 31.57 -56.95 -0.10
N TYR A 996 31.30 -55.69 0.27
CA TYR A 996 32.01 -54.54 -0.30
C TYR A 996 33.52 -54.56 -0.03
N ASP A 997 34.30 -54.67 -1.10
CA ASP A 997 35.74 -54.39 -1.14
C ASP A 997 36.06 -53.16 -2.03
N TYR A 998 36.87 -52.22 -1.51
CA TYR A 998 37.24 -50.99 -2.22
C TYR A 998 38.05 -51.25 -3.49
N ARG A 999 38.94 -52.25 -3.49
CA ARG A 999 39.81 -52.53 -4.64
C ARG A 999 39.02 -53.17 -5.78
N ARG A 1000 38.05 -54.01 -5.44
CA ARG A 1000 37.14 -54.69 -6.38
C ARG A 1000 36.06 -53.75 -6.92
N HIS A 1001 35.31 -53.07 -6.05
CA HIS A 1001 34.08 -52.37 -6.45
C HIS A 1001 34.26 -50.87 -6.73
N MET A 1002 35.30 -50.21 -6.20
CA MET A 1002 35.51 -48.78 -6.51
C MET A 1002 36.25 -48.64 -7.84
N GLY A 1003 35.62 -48.01 -8.81
CA GLY A 1003 36.16 -47.73 -10.14
C GLY A 1003 37.09 -46.51 -10.17
N GLY A 1004 36.76 -45.48 -9.40
CA GLY A 1004 37.48 -44.21 -9.34
C GLY A 1004 36.55 -43.03 -9.65
N VAL A 1005 37.15 -41.90 -9.98
CA VAL A 1005 36.45 -40.66 -10.31
C VAL A 1005 36.88 -40.18 -11.69
N LEU A 1006 35.93 -39.65 -12.44
CA LEU A 1006 36.08 -39.08 -13.77
C LEU A 1006 35.52 -37.65 -13.75
N TYR A 1007 36.30 -36.68 -14.20
CA TYR A 1007 35.88 -35.30 -14.42
C TYR A 1007 35.86 -35.06 -15.92
N LEU A 1008 34.67 -34.79 -16.45
CA LEU A 1008 34.42 -34.61 -17.87
C LEU A 1008 34.30 -33.13 -18.19
N PHE A 1009 35.36 -32.55 -18.75
CA PHE A 1009 35.35 -31.19 -19.27
C PHE A 1009 34.55 -31.17 -20.57
N LEU A 1010 33.30 -30.69 -20.49
CA LEU A 1010 32.27 -30.77 -21.53
C LEU A 1010 32.68 -30.10 -22.86
N ARG A 1011 33.53 -29.08 -22.78
CA ARG A 1011 34.07 -28.39 -23.96
C ARG A 1011 35.28 -29.11 -24.56
N GLY A 1012 35.89 -30.08 -23.88
CA GLY A 1012 37.14 -30.74 -24.28
C GLY A 1012 36.97 -32.08 -24.99
N VAL A 1013 35.75 -32.47 -25.33
CA VAL A 1013 35.35 -33.82 -25.78
C VAL A 1013 36.08 -34.24 -27.07
N ASP A 1014 36.38 -33.28 -27.95
CA ASP A 1014 37.09 -33.51 -29.21
C ASP A 1014 38.63 -33.63 -29.05
N ALA A 1015 39.18 -33.32 -27.86
CA ALA A 1015 40.62 -33.34 -27.64
C ALA A 1015 41.20 -34.78 -27.63
N GLY A 1016 42.52 -34.92 -27.82
CA GLY A 1016 43.19 -36.23 -27.84
C GLY A 1016 43.09 -37.06 -26.54
N GLY A 1017 42.61 -36.45 -25.44
CA GLY A 1017 42.25 -37.12 -24.17
C GLY A 1017 40.75 -37.11 -23.87
N GLN A 1018 39.92 -36.77 -24.87
CA GLN A 1018 38.44 -36.78 -24.82
C GLN A 1018 37.83 -35.93 -23.69
N GLY A 1019 38.57 -34.93 -23.21
CA GLY A 1019 38.13 -34.03 -22.13
C GLY A 1019 38.02 -34.70 -20.77
N VAL A 1020 38.56 -35.92 -20.59
CA VAL A 1020 38.45 -36.67 -19.34
C VAL A 1020 39.71 -36.52 -18.50
N TYR A 1021 39.53 -36.11 -17.25
CA TYR A 1021 40.49 -36.31 -16.18
C TYR A 1021 40.01 -37.46 -15.28
N GLY A 1022 40.89 -38.40 -14.95
CA GLY A 1022 40.55 -39.50 -14.06
C GLY A 1022 41.53 -39.62 -12.90
N ASP A 1023 41.03 -39.97 -11.71
CA ASP A 1023 41.85 -40.39 -10.58
C ASP A 1023 41.15 -41.47 -9.73
N LYS A 1024 41.91 -42.30 -9.00
CA LYS A 1024 41.39 -43.22 -8.00
C LYS A 1024 42.12 -42.98 -6.67
N PRO A 1025 41.49 -42.28 -5.71
CA PRO A 1025 42.05 -42.11 -4.38
C PRO A 1025 42.46 -43.44 -3.76
N SER A 1026 43.56 -43.43 -3.01
CA SER A 1026 44.01 -44.65 -2.33
C SER A 1026 43.00 -45.09 -1.26
N GLN A 1027 42.85 -46.40 -1.07
CA GLN A 1027 42.00 -46.97 -0.02
C GLN A 1027 42.37 -46.43 1.36
N ALA A 1028 43.67 -46.31 1.64
CA ALA A 1028 44.18 -45.83 2.92
C ALA A 1028 43.77 -44.38 3.20
N LEU A 1029 43.73 -43.50 2.18
CA LEU A 1029 43.25 -42.14 2.31
C LEU A 1029 41.77 -42.13 2.70
N ILE A 1030 40.92 -42.83 1.94
CA ILE A 1030 39.47 -42.83 2.14
C ILE A 1030 39.08 -43.44 3.51
N GLU A 1031 39.74 -44.52 3.93
CA GLU A 1031 39.49 -45.12 5.26
C GLU A 1031 39.96 -44.22 6.41
N THR A 1032 40.99 -43.41 6.20
CA THR A 1032 41.45 -42.42 7.19
C THR A 1032 40.44 -41.28 7.31
N LEU A 1033 39.93 -40.78 6.17
CA LEU A 1033 38.88 -39.76 6.16
C LEU A 1033 37.56 -40.29 6.76
N ASP A 1034 37.19 -41.54 6.46
CA ASP A 1034 36.00 -42.20 7.04
C ASP A 1034 36.07 -42.24 8.58
N ARG A 1035 37.23 -42.63 9.14
CA ARG A 1035 37.46 -42.62 10.60
C ARG A 1035 37.44 -41.21 11.18
N CYS A 1036 37.98 -40.22 10.47
CA CYS A 1036 37.98 -38.83 10.90
C CYS A 1036 36.56 -38.24 10.96
N PHE A 1037 35.78 -38.38 9.89
CA PHE A 1037 34.39 -37.90 9.85
C PHE A 1037 33.52 -38.62 10.89
N ALA A 1038 33.78 -39.90 11.17
CA ALA A 1038 33.11 -40.66 12.23
C ALA A 1038 33.56 -40.29 13.67
N GLY A 1039 34.50 -39.34 13.85
CA GLY A 1039 35.01 -38.92 15.15
C GLY A 1039 35.88 -39.97 15.87
N LYS A 1040 36.30 -41.03 15.17
CA LYS A 1040 37.09 -42.15 15.74
C LYS A 1040 38.59 -41.88 15.73
N GLU A 1041 39.05 -40.90 14.93
CA GLU A 1041 40.44 -40.50 14.79
C GLU A 1041 40.50 -38.98 14.58
N ARG A 1042 41.41 -38.28 15.26
CA ARG A 1042 41.63 -36.85 15.02
C ARG A 1042 42.79 -36.69 14.05
N LEU A 1043 42.57 -35.96 12.96
CA LEU A 1043 43.66 -35.48 12.12
C LEU A 1043 44.40 -34.39 12.90
N HIS A 1044 45.71 -34.53 13.05
CA HIS A 1044 46.56 -33.51 13.64
C HIS A 1044 47.21 -32.71 12.52
N ALA A 1045 46.96 -31.39 12.49
CA ALA A 1045 47.76 -30.50 11.66
C ALA A 1045 49.22 -30.57 12.13
N LEU A 1046 50.13 -30.92 11.24
CA LEU A 1046 51.56 -30.79 11.54
C LEU A 1046 51.90 -29.30 11.47
N GLY A 1047 52.59 -28.83 12.52
CA GLY A 1047 52.92 -27.43 12.74
C GLY A 1047 53.73 -26.79 11.63
#